data_AF-A0A7Y4SR01-F1
#
_entry.id   AF-A0A7Y4SR01-F1
#
_cell.length_a   1.000
_cell.length_b   1.000
_cell.length_c   1.000
_cell.angle_alpha   90.00
_cell.angle_beta   90.00
_cell.angle_gamma   90.00
#
_symmetry.space_group_name_H-M   'P 1'
#
loop_
_entity.id
_entity.type
_entity.pdbx_description
1 polymer ?
#
loop_
_entity_poly.entity_id
_entity_poly.type
_entity_poly.pdbx_seq_one_letter_code
_entity_poly.pdbx_strand_id
1 'polypeptide(L)'
;MHVPRPQAPAHSPRAQGIGRALAIPAALFAVITGLTYAFLSVAIPTVPVVMHVRWKPAVSVEQRTELERRFTLTAGELDSGTTWKYALLDASTGNIRSLIQHEAVDDTAHINRVRFRPEFAQDRQRRLPVYAAGTGVAGCAALLLLAAVRRRVAPIATTESGRLPVFDSAALVGRAETVSPGPLRPSASSGRPEPVEGHGTRPTEDAPVLDRRQAAGAAALCTALATAGMVALAGAPPGPALASVLCVYVCGYVVGALLIRRGTRRPGVSLAVVRTVAGLLLSTVAFLLSLVLALPWFTLPAFLIAGVIVVRRGEAFALPQVGWPPTKDGIAAAVLSLMILSPIWVSLIYMAPGPFPPVFYNIDTAYTLEKVHALVAAQSYPPPSLSNVGIHRSYHYGSQAMAAFISRGTHLPAHQSLFLVILPLLTGGLLAAAAATARHLCPALPRAVVVPLLLVSTPSLSRSFWHAFAPQLGSALAAGDVSLSALFGNTSLWGVLSNESMNVGGDFMILGSIAGIAAAPLWGWTLAAFLIGSSMLVKTTVGVALVAGFGLAELWRTLTSPRPWPSRQALLAASVFIVTFVAFFVVSFESNFHLELDLLYHLRQVVATGTLTGSLLDLLWLCLPIAIVWTAGLSDPAGRSVPYLLMSLAPLILVNVTRLNNTGVGGGGSGDDWLQNLHAVPFLLHAFALSLAAARWARLGRPRQRAFLAVTGATAVSVALAASYYSVTLIRDPQSGTDFVDNRSLAAALAVIPTEGTMVVTNDLRYPAGNFTRDYRQMQIPALFGHQAFAVNYAHEAVEERRGLQELLQQPQWSDAILDAARMHHWTHLVIRKNYAHAEPLPLQRVFENEDYAVFTFPE
;
A
#
# COMPACT_ATOMS: atom_id res chain seq x y z
N MET A 1 -68.42 -34.11 33.93
CA MET A 1 -67.05 -33.84 34.42
C MET A 1 -66.06 -34.41 33.43
N HIS A 2 -65.51 -33.56 32.56
CA HIS A 2 -64.41 -33.93 31.66
C HIS A 2 -63.15 -33.23 32.17
N VAL A 3 -62.19 -34.00 32.69
CA VAL A 3 -60.88 -33.50 33.11
C VAL A 3 -60.01 -33.35 31.85
N PRO A 4 -59.52 -32.15 31.51
CA PRO A 4 -58.65 -31.98 30.36
C PRO A 4 -57.26 -32.57 30.63
N ARG A 5 -56.74 -33.33 29.66
CA ARG A 5 -55.38 -33.88 29.70
C ARG A 5 -54.34 -32.74 29.69
N PRO A 6 -53.25 -32.85 30.47
CA PRO A 6 -52.16 -31.89 30.46
C PRO A 6 -51.44 -31.90 29.09
N GLN A 7 -51.37 -30.74 28.45
CA GLN A 7 -50.58 -30.55 27.23
C GLN A 7 -49.09 -30.68 27.57
N ALA A 8 -48.40 -31.59 26.88
CA ALA A 8 -46.96 -31.75 27.00
C ALA A 8 -46.24 -30.45 26.58
N PRO A 9 -45.15 -30.07 27.26
CA PRO A 9 -44.41 -28.84 26.97
C PRO A 9 -43.87 -28.89 25.54
N ALA A 10 -44.33 -27.95 24.70
CA ALA A 10 -43.84 -27.79 23.34
C ALA A 10 -42.33 -27.47 23.37
N HIS A 11 -41.50 -28.43 22.96
CA HIS A 11 -40.07 -28.23 22.78
C HIS A 11 -39.85 -27.07 21.78
N SER A 12 -39.32 -25.95 22.28
CA SER A 12 -39.13 -24.77 21.44
C SER A 12 -38.15 -25.06 20.29
N PRO A 13 -38.55 -24.90 19.01
CA PRO A 13 -37.68 -25.17 17.86
C PRO A 13 -36.48 -24.21 17.72
N ARG A 14 -36.32 -23.23 18.63
CA ARG A 14 -35.22 -22.25 18.59
C ARG A 14 -33.87 -22.82 19.02
N ALA A 15 -33.83 -23.81 19.92
CA ALA A 15 -32.56 -24.37 20.40
C ALA A 15 -31.84 -25.22 19.34
N GLN A 16 -32.58 -25.92 18.46
CA GLN A 16 -31.99 -26.74 17.39
C GLN A 16 -31.42 -25.90 16.21
N GLY A 17 -31.89 -24.66 16.04
CA GLY A 17 -31.43 -23.78 14.95
C GLY A 17 -30.01 -23.25 15.15
N ILE A 18 -29.62 -22.94 16.39
CA ILE A 18 -28.31 -22.36 16.71
C ILE A 18 -27.19 -23.39 16.51
N GLY A 19 -27.40 -24.65 16.91
CA GLY A 19 -26.43 -25.73 16.72
C GLY A 19 -26.11 -25.98 15.23
N ARG A 20 -27.14 -25.99 14.37
CA ARG A 20 -26.95 -26.14 12.91
C ARG A 20 -26.29 -24.92 12.26
N ALA A 21 -26.54 -23.72 12.76
CA ALA A 21 -25.94 -22.49 12.25
C ALA A 21 -24.43 -22.41 12.52
N LEU A 22 -23.95 -22.99 13.62
CA LEU A 22 -22.53 -23.04 13.98
C LEU A 22 -21.78 -24.25 13.42
N ALA A 23 -22.48 -25.38 13.20
CA ALA A 23 -21.87 -26.60 12.66
C ALA A 23 -21.29 -26.42 11.25
N ILE A 24 -21.96 -25.65 10.38
CA ILE A 24 -21.52 -25.43 8.99
C ILE A 24 -20.23 -24.60 8.92
N PRO A 25 -20.11 -23.42 9.59
CA PRO A 25 -18.85 -22.68 9.68
C PRO A 25 -17.72 -23.50 10.29
N ALA A 26 -17.99 -24.27 11.35
CA ALA A 26 -16.98 -25.09 12.01
C ALA A 26 -16.46 -26.19 11.08
N ALA A 27 -17.35 -26.87 10.35
CA ALA A 27 -16.97 -27.88 9.37
C ALA A 27 -16.18 -27.29 8.19
N LEU A 28 -16.61 -26.14 7.65
CA LEU A 28 -15.90 -25.48 6.56
C LEU A 28 -14.51 -25.00 6.99
N PHE A 29 -14.40 -24.41 8.18
CA PHE A 29 -13.12 -24.03 8.77
C PHE A 29 -12.21 -25.24 8.89
N ALA A 30 -12.68 -26.34 9.50
CA ALA A 30 -11.90 -27.56 9.67
C ALA A 30 -11.41 -28.15 8.34
N VAL A 31 -12.27 -28.18 7.31
CA VAL A 31 -11.91 -28.68 5.97
C VAL A 31 -10.84 -27.81 5.33
N ILE A 32 -11.02 -26.49 5.31
CA ILE A 32 -10.08 -25.56 4.66
C ILE A 32 -8.75 -25.54 5.41
N THR A 33 -8.78 -25.50 6.74
CA THR A 33 -7.58 -25.61 7.57
C THR A 33 -6.87 -26.94 7.32
N GLY A 34 -7.59 -28.06 7.28
CA GLY A 34 -7.02 -29.38 7.01
C GLY A 34 -6.37 -29.46 5.63
N LEU A 35 -7.05 -28.99 4.58
CA LEU A 35 -6.51 -28.95 3.21
C LEU A 35 -5.30 -28.02 3.10
N THR A 36 -5.36 -26.85 3.72
CA THR A 36 -4.23 -25.90 3.73
C THR A 36 -3.05 -26.49 4.49
N TYR A 37 -3.29 -27.11 5.65
CA TYR A 37 -2.25 -27.77 6.43
C TYR A 37 -1.58 -28.89 5.62
N ALA A 38 -2.37 -29.75 4.96
CA ALA A 38 -1.85 -30.82 4.11
C ALA A 38 -1.03 -30.25 2.95
N PHE A 39 -1.54 -29.24 2.25
CA PHE A 39 -0.83 -28.58 1.16
C PHE A 39 0.49 -27.95 1.63
N LEU A 40 0.46 -27.14 2.70
CA LEU A 40 1.66 -26.50 3.24
C LEU A 40 2.66 -27.53 3.79
N SER A 41 2.20 -28.65 4.33
CA SER A 41 3.05 -29.75 4.78
C SER A 41 3.78 -30.46 3.63
N VAL A 42 3.27 -30.39 2.41
CA VAL A 42 3.95 -30.88 1.21
C VAL A 42 4.80 -29.78 0.56
N ALA A 43 4.25 -28.57 0.46
CA ALA A 43 4.86 -27.45 -0.26
C ALA A 43 6.01 -26.77 0.47
N ILE A 44 6.03 -26.83 1.81
CA ILE A 44 7.12 -26.32 2.64
C ILE A 44 7.97 -27.52 3.07
N PRO A 45 9.13 -27.76 2.43
CA PRO A 45 9.99 -28.87 2.80
C PRO A 45 10.42 -28.76 4.27
N THR A 46 10.69 -29.89 4.89
CA THR A 46 11.42 -29.93 6.17
C THR A 46 12.85 -29.50 5.93
N VAL A 47 13.09 -28.19 5.99
CA VAL A 47 14.44 -27.64 6.01
C VAL A 47 14.96 -27.78 7.45
N PRO A 48 16.18 -28.29 7.65
CA PRO A 48 16.82 -28.30 8.97
C PRO A 48 16.84 -26.90 9.59
N VAL A 49 16.74 -26.82 10.90
CA VAL A 49 16.82 -25.53 11.61
C VAL A 49 18.27 -25.09 11.62
N VAL A 50 18.57 -23.95 10.99
CA VAL A 50 19.92 -23.38 11.01
C VAL A 50 20.13 -22.67 12.33
N MET A 51 21.14 -23.10 13.09
CA MET A 51 21.47 -22.52 14.38
C MET A 51 22.98 -22.35 14.56
N HIS A 52 23.37 -21.38 15.40
CA HIS A 52 24.75 -21.22 15.80
C HIS A 52 24.91 -21.77 17.21
N VAL A 53 25.97 -22.53 17.44
CA VAL A 53 26.34 -23.09 18.75
C VAL A 53 27.74 -22.62 19.07
N ARG A 54 27.89 -21.88 20.18
CA ARG A 54 29.19 -21.54 20.75
C ARG A 54 29.58 -22.61 21.75
N TRP A 55 30.63 -23.35 21.44
CA TRP A 55 31.20 -24.33 22.35
C TRP A 55 32.12 -23.66 23.37
N LYS A 56 32.21 -24.23 24.58
CA LYS A 56 33.21 -23.76 25.55
C LYS A 56 34.64 -24.03 25.05
N PRO A 57 35.63 -23.19 25.40
CA PRO A 57 37.01 -23.35 24.90
C PRO A 57 37.66 -24.70 25.21
N ALA A 58 37.23 -25.38 26.28
CA ALA A 58 37.77 -26.67 26.70
C ALA A 58 37.26 -27.88 25.90
N VAL A 59 36.29 -27.69 24.99
CA VAL A 59 35.69 -28.77 24.21
C VAL A 59 36.64 -29.21 23.10
N SER A 60 37.17 -30.44 23.18
CA SER A 60 38.03 -30.99 22.13
C SER A 60 37.26 -31.25 20.84
N VAL A 61 37.96 -31.43 19.72
CA VAL A 61 37.33 -31.73 18.42
C VAL A 61 36.56 -33.05 18.48
N GLU A 62 37.09 -34.05 19.17
CA GLU A 62 36.47 -35.36 19.36
C GLU A 62 35.19 -35.23 20.20
N GLN A 63 35.27 -34.48 21.32
CA GLN A 63 34.11 -34.21 22.17
C GLN A 63 33.03 -33.43 21.41
N ARG A 64 33.41 -32.41 20.63
CA ARG A 64 32.48 -31.65 19.79
C ARG A 64 31.79 -32.57 18.78
N THR A 65 32.55 -33.42 18.08
CA THR A 65 32.01 -34.37 17.09
C THR A 65 31.03 -35.37 17.72
N GLU A 66 31.29 -35.80 18.96
CA GLU A 66 30.34 -36.64 19.71
C GLU A 66 29.06 -35.88 20.06
N LEU A 67 29.18 -34.63 20.50
CA LEU A 67 28.01 -33.79 20.82
C LEU A 67 27.21 -33.42 19.57
N GLU A 68 27.87 -33.18 18.44
CA GLU A 68 27.22 -32.96 17.14
C GLU A 68 26.35 -34.17 16.77
N ARG A 69 26.90 -35.39 16.87
CA ARG A 69 26.12 -36.63 16.65
C ARG A 69 24.98 -36.77 17.65
N ARG A 70 25.24 -36.55 18.94
CA ARG A 70 24.25 -36.67 20.02
C ARG A 70 23.06 -35.72 19.83
N PHE A 71 23.32 -34.48 19.44
CA PHE A 71 22.29 -33.46 19.27
C PHE A 71 21.76 -33.36 17.83
N THR A 72 22.16 -34.28 16.94
CA THR A 72 21.77 -34.29 15.51
C THR A 72 22.12 -32.99 14.78
N LEU A 73 23.25 -32.39 15.14
CA LEU A 73 23.84 -31.25 14.46
C LEU A 73 24.62 -31.76 13.25
N THR A 74 24.37 -31.17 12.08
CA THR A 74 25.02 -31.55 10.82
C THR A 74 25.51 -30.32 10.08
N ALA A 75 26.33 -30.53 9.05
CA ALA A 75 26.90 -29.46 8.23
C ALA A 75 27.57 -28.37 9.08
N GLY A 76 28.41 -28.79 10.04
CA GLY A 76 29.13 -27.88 10.92
C GLY A 76 30.12 -27.03 10.12
N GLU A 77 29.88 -25.71 10.10
CA GLU A 77 30.78 -24.72 9.51
C GLU A 77 31.30 -23.82 10.64
N LEU A 78 32.63 -23.66 10.74
CA LEU A 78 33.21 -22.71 11.68
C LEU A 78 32.85 -21.29 11.24
N ASP A 79 32.14 -20.57 12.09
CA ASP A 79 31.72 -19.19 11.84
C ASP A 79 32.75 -18.22 12.43
N SER A 80 32.93 -18.26 13.76
CA SER A 80 33.92 -17.44 14.45
C SER A 80 34.31 -17.99 15.84
N GLY A 81 35.61 -17.95 16.18
CA GLY A 81 36.11 -18.40 17.49
C GLY A 81 35.74 -19.86 17.79
N THR A 82 34.89 -20.08 18.80
CA THR A 82 34.32 -21.40 19.14
C THR A 82 32.86 -21.56 18.69
N THR A 83 32.36 -20.64 17.88
CA THR A 83 31.00 -20.62 17.33
C THR A 83 30.97 -21.34 15.98
N TRP A 84 30.07 -22.32 15.90
CA TRP A 84 29.85 -23.13 14.71
C TRP A 84 28.40 -23.01 14.27
N LYS A 85 28.20 -22.89 12.97
CA LYS A 85 26.90 -22.92 12.33
C LYS A 85 26.55 -24.37 12.01
N TYR A 86 25.34 -24.80 12.37
CA TYR A 86 24.85 -26.15 12.15
C TYR A 86 23.45 -26.16 11.56
N ALA A 87 23.15 -27.25 10.84
CA ALA A 87 21.81 -27.70 10.52
C ALA A 87 21.32 -28.69 11.60
N LEU A 88 20.37 -28.26 12.43
CA LEU A 88 19.73 -29.09 13.45
C LEU A 88 18.62 -29.94 12.82
N LEU A 89 18.82 -31.25 12.79
CA LEU A 89 17.87 -32.19 12.18
C LEU A 89 16.69 -32.52 13.11
N ASP A 90 16.95 -32.72 14.41
CA ASP A 90 15.91 -32.89 15.42
C ASP A 90 15.68 -31.58 16.21
N ALA A 91 14.71 -30.79 15.74
CA ALA A 91 14.26 -29.58 16.42
C ALA A 91 13.26 -29.85 17.56
N SER A 92 13.21 -31.05 18.12
CA SER A 92 12.35 -31.37 19.26
C SER A 92 12.71 -30.53 20.49
N THR A 93 11.70 -30.15 21.29
CA THR A 93 11.90 -29.39 22.53
C THR A 93 12.83 -30.11 23.51
N GLY A 94 12.82 -31.45 23.53
CA GLY A 94 13.70 -32.26 24.37
C GLY A 94 15.16 -32.18 23.94
N ASN A 95 15.44 -32.32 22.63
CA ASN A 95 16.79 -32.24 22.10
C ASN A 95 17.38 -30.83 22.28
N ILE A 96 16.61 -29.80 21.92
CA ILE A 96 17.01 -28.40 22.08
C ILE A 96 17.28 -28.05 23.56
N ARG A 97 16.42 -28.52 24.48
CA ARG A 97 16.66 -28.32 25.92
C ARG A 97 17.96 -28.98 26.36
N SER A 98 18.17 -30.22 25.94
CA SER A 98 19.39 -30.97 26.27
C SER A 98 20.64 -30.31 25.72
N LEU A 99 20.59 -29.78 24.49
CA LEU A 99 21.66 -29.02 23.86
C LEU A 99 21.97 -27.74 24.64
N ILE A 100 20.96 -26.91 24.92
CA ILE A 100 21.13 -25.63 25.62
C ILE A 100 21.64 -25.81 27.05
N GLN A 101 21.22 -26.87 27.72
CA GLN A 101 21.61 -27.17 29.10
C GLN A 101 22.92 -27.97 29.20
N HIS A 102 23.51 -28.39 28.08
CA HIS A 102 24.73 -29.18 28.10
C HIS A 102 25.91 -28.33 28.56
N GLU A 103 26.71 -28.85 29.48
CA GLU A 103 27.82 -28.11 30.11
C GLU A 103 28.90 -27.63 29.12
N ALA A 104 29.02 -28.29 27.97
CA ALA A 104 29.96 -27.98 26.90
C ALA A 104 29.49 -26.83 25.98
N VAL A 105 28.21 -26.48 26.03
CA VAL A 105 27.62 -25.39 25.24
C VAL A 105 27.67 -24.11 26.06
N ASP A 106 28.27 -23.07 25.49
CA ASP A 106 28.35 -21.74 26.10
C ASP A 106 27.10 -20.92 25.72
N ASP A 107 26.79 -20.88 24.42
CA ASP A 107 25.65 -20.13 23.89
C ASP A 107 25.03 -20.78 22.65
N THR A 108 23.77 -20.43 22.36
CA THR A 108 23.07 -20.81 21.12
C THR A 108 22.29 -19.62 20.56
N ALA A 109 22.36 -19.42 19.24
CA ALA A 109 21.56 -18.42 18.52
C ALA A 109 20.38 -19.07 17.79
N HIS A 110 19.37 -18.26 17.43
CA HIS A 110 18.15 -18.64 16.70
C HIS A 110 17.21 -19.64 17.43
N ILE A 111 17.44 -19.84 18.73
CA ILE A 111 16.61 -20.66 19.60
C ILE A 111 16.10 -19.83 20.77
N ASN A 112 14.81 -19.97 21.09
CA ASN A 112 14.24 -19.42 22.31
C ASN A 112 14.69 -20.26 23.52
N ARG A 113 15.67 -19.77 24.29
CA ARG A 113 16.24 -20.48 25.45
C ARG A 113 15.25 -20.71 26.60
N VAL A 114 14.13 -19.99 26.65
CA VAL A 114 13.08 -20.17 27.67
C VAL A 114 12.12 -21.31 27.30
N ARG A 115 11.74 -21.38 26.02
CA ARG A 115 10.77 -22.35 25.52
C ARG A 115 11.41 -23.59 24.90
N PHE A 116 12.73 -23.57 24.71
CA PHE A 116 13.53 -24.61 24.06
C PHE A 116 12.97 -24.97 22.67
N ARG A 117 12.80 -23.95 21.83
CA ARG A 117 12.26 -24.10 20.46
C ARG A 117 12.95 -23.16 19.49
N PRO A 118 12.99 -23.49 18.20
CA PRO A 118 13.47 -22.54 17.19
C PRO A 118 12.66 -21.24 17.20
N GLU A 119 13.24 -20.16 16.69
CA GLU A 119 12.47 -18.97 16.39
C GLU A 119 11.29 -19.28 15.47
N PHE A 120 10.19 -18.52 15.60
CA PHE A 120 8.96 -18.79 14.83
C PHE A 120 9.20 -18.82 13.32
N ALA A 121 10.17 -18.05 12.81
CA ALA A 121 10.55 -18.06 11.40
C ALA A 121 11.05 -19.45 10.92
N GLN A 122 11.72 -20.20 11.79
CA GLN A 122 12.32 -21.50 11.50
C GLN A 122 11.49 -22.68 12.05
N ASP A 123 10.56 -22.43 12.98
CA ASP A 123 9.67 -23.44 13.57
C ASP A 123 8.53 -23.83 12.61
N ARG A 124 8.84 -24.71 11.65
CA ARG A 124 7.86 -25.27 10.69
C ARG A 124 6.64 -25.86 11.39
N GLN A 125 6.84 -26.58 12.49
CA GLN A 125 5.74 -27.24 13.22
C GLN A 125 4.74 -26.24 13.78
N ARG A 126 5.18 -25.03 14.13
CA ARG A 126 4.30 -23.95 14.60
C ARG A 126 3.76 -23.08 13.47
N ARG A 127 4.55 -22.82 12.41
CA ARG A 127 4.11 -22.03 11.25
C ARG A 127 2.94 -22.68 10.51
N LEU A 128 3.04 -23.98 10.24
CA LEU A 128 2.02 -24.72 9.47
C LEU A 128 0.61 -24.61 10.07
N PRO A 129 0.35 -24.91 11.36
CA PRO A 129 -0.98 -24.79 11.94
C PRO A 129 -1.45 -23.34 12.02
N VAL A 130 -0.55 -22.37 12.27
CA VAL A 130 -0.91 -20.94 12.31
C VAL A 130 -1.37 -20.46 10.93
N TYR A 131 -0.60 -20.74 9.87
CA TYR A 131 -0.96 -20.36 8.51
C TYR A 131 -2.21 -21.09 8.01
N ALA A 132 -2.34 -22.38 8.34
CA ALA A 132 -3.52 -23.16 7.99
C ALA A 132 -4.79 -22.68 8.73
N ALA A 133 -4.67 -22.29 10.00
CA ALA A 133 -5.78 -21.70 10.75
C ALA A 133 -6.17 -20.33 10.18
N GLY A 134 -5.22 -19.45 9.92
CA GLY A 134 -5.48 -18.13 9.30
C GLY A 134 -6.18 -18.27 7.94
N THR A 135 -5.70 -19.18 7.09
CA THR A 135 -6.33 -19.50 5.79
C THR A 135 -7.71 -20.12 5.96
N GLY A 136 -7.88 -20.99 6.96
CA GLY A 136 -9.18 -21.58 7.31
C GLY A 136 -10.23 -20.53 7.68
N VAL A 137 -9.86 -19.55 8.52
CA VAL A 137 -10.75 -18.43 8.88
C VAL A 137 -11.15 -17.65 7.62
N ALA A 138 -10.17 -17.26 6.81
CA ALA A 138 -10.40 -16.48 5.59
C ALA A 138 -11.25 -17.24 4.56
N GLY A 139 -10.91 -18.50 4.29
CA GLY A 139 -11.62 -19.34 3.33
C GLY A 139 -13.04 -19.69 3.79
N CYS A 140 -13.24 -19.97 5.09
CA CYS A 140 -14.56 -20.24 5.64
C CYS A 140 -15.47 -19.01 5.50
N ALA A 141 -14.95 -17.82 5.84
CA ALA A 141 -15.65 -16.57 5.64
C ALA A 141 -16.04 -16.36 4.15
N ALA A 142 -15.12 -16.63 3.22
CA ALA A 142 -15.38 -16.52 1.79
C ALA A 142 -16.45 -17.50 1.29
N LEU A 143 -16.42 -18.76 1.71
CA LEU A 143 -17.41 -19.77 1.31
C LEU A 143 -18.79 -19.52 1.91
N LEU A 144 -18.86 -19.06 3.17
CA LEU A 144 -20.13 -18.68 3.79
C LEU A 144 -20.74 -17.46 3.08
N LEU A 145 -19.90 -16.49 2.70
CA LEU A 145 -20.33 -15.35 1.89
C LEU A 145 -20.87 -15.83 0.54
N LEU A 146 -20.16 -16.72 -0.16
CA LEU A 146 -20.60 -17.30 -1.43
C LEU A 146 -21.91 -18.11 -1.30
N ALA A 147 -22.06 -18.90 -0.24
CA ALA A 147 -23.26 -19.68 0.03
C ALA A 147 -24.47 -18.79 0.34
N ALA A 148 -24.26 -17.71 1.11
CA ALA A 148 -25.27 -16.69 1.37
C ALA A 148 -25.69 -15.99 0.07
N VAL A 149 -24.75 -15.69 -0.82
CA VAL A 149 -25.06 -15.15 -2.14
C VAL A 149 -25.82 -16.16 -3.01
N ARG A 150 -25.39 -17.44 -3.07
CA ARG A 150 -26.03 -18.48 -3.91
C ARG A 150 -27.47 -18.77 -3.50
N ARG A 151 -27.76 -18.90 -2.19
CA ARG A 151 -29.13 -19.15 -1.69
C ARG A 151 -30.12 -18.04 -2.08
N ARG A 152 -29.63 -16.82 -2.30
CA ARG A 152 -30.44 -15.68 -2.73
C ARG A 152 -30.66 -15.61 -4.24
N VAL A 153 -29.81 -16.28 -5.03
CA VAL A 153 -29.94 -16.33 -6.50
C VAL A 153 -30.80 -17.50 -6.97
N ALA A 154 -30.84 -18.60 -6.20
CA ALA A 154 -31.59 -19.81 -6.56
C ALA A 154 -33.11 -19.64 -6.79
N PRO A 155 -33.85 -18.72 -6.15
CA PRO A 155 -35.30 -18.61 -6.39
C PRO A 155 -35.67 -17.87 -7.68
N ILE A 156 -34.71 -17.23 -8.38
CA ILE A 156 -35.01 -16.40 -9.56
C ILE A 156 -34.94 -17.21 -10.87
N ALA A 157 -34.47 -18.46 -10.83
CA ALA A 157 -34.23 -19.27 -12.03
C ALA A 157 -35.35 -20.26 -12.40
N THR A 158 -36.50 -20.24 -11.72
CA THR A 158 -37.60 -21.19 -12.01
C THR A 158 -38.94 -20.54 -12.36
N THR A 159 -38.98 -19.26 -12.72
CA THR A 159 -40.19 -18.65 -13.30
C THR A 159 -39.93 -18.16 -14.72
N GLU A 160 -40.63 -18.84 -15.64
CA GLU A 160 -40.94 -18.47 -17.02
C GLU A 160 -39.84 -18.52 -18.10
N SER A 161 -39.70 -19.72 -18.67
CA SER A 161 -39.52 -19.87 -20.11
C SER A 161 -40.70 -19.25 -20.86
N GLY A 162 -40.51 -18.09 -21.51
CA GLY A 162 -41.53 -17.56 -22.41
C GLY A 162 -41.26 -16.17 -22.97
N ARG A 163 -40.79 -16.12 -24.22
CA ARG A 163 -40.76 -14.96 -25.15
C ARG A 163 -39.74 -13.84 -24.84
N LEU A 164 -38.60 -13.92 -25.53
CA LEU A 164 -37.78 -12.75 -25.87
C LEU A 164 -38.51 -11.93 -26.95
N PRO A 165 -38.62 -10.59 -26.84
CA PRO A 165 -39.10 -9.76 -27.92
C PRO A 165 -38.01 -9.63 -28.99
N VAL A 166 -38.36 -10.04 -30.21
CA VAL A 166 -37.59 -9.77 -31.43
C VAL A 166 -37.61 -8.26 -31.65
N PHE A 167 -36.45 -7.62 -31.62
CA PHE A 167 -36.28 -6.25 -32.11
C PHE A 167 -36.30 -6.28 -33.63
N ASP A 168 -37.36 -5.74 -34.23
CA ASP A 168 -37.50 -5.57 -35.67
C ASP A 168 -36.74 -4.32 -36.13
N SER A 169 -35.70 -4.51 -36.94
CA SER A 169 -34.74 -3.49 -37.37
C SER A 169 -35.02 -2.94 -38.77
N ALA A 170 -36.29 -2.82 -39.18
CA ALA A 170 -36.67 -2.49 -40.55
C ALA A 170 -37.22 -1.06 -40.79
N ALA A 171 -37.13 -0.11 -39.85
CA ALA A 171 -37.71 1.22 -40.03
C ALA A 171 -36.72 2.36 -39.76
N LEU A 172 -35.69 2.53 -40.60
CA LEU A 172 -34.91 3.79 -40.69
C LEU A 172 -33.97 3.86 -41.90
N VAL A 173 -34.49 3.68 -43.11
CA VAL A 173 -33.84 4.19 -44.34
C VAL A 173 -34.93 4.59 -45.35
N GLY A 174 -34.95 5.85 -45.76
CA GLY A 174 -35.55 6.27 -47.02
C GLY A 174 -36.62 7.35 -46.93
N ARG A 175 -36.19 8.63 -46.95
CA ARG A 175 -36.78 9.66 -47.82
C ARG A 175 -35.92 10.92 -47.82
N ALA A 176 -35.12 11.05 -48.88
CA ALA A 176 -34.68 12.34 -49.36
C ALA A 176 -35.80 12.86 -50.27
N GLU A 177 -36.46 13.95 -49.87
CA GLU A 177 -37.42 14.65 -50.73
C GLU A 177 -36.79 15.94 -51.27
N THR A 178 -36.77 15.97 -52.60
CA THR A 178 -36.54 17.12 -53.48
C THR A 178 -37.57 18.21 -53.24
N VAL A 179 -37.09 19.45 -53.07
CA VAL A 179 -37.91 20.66 -52.96
C VAL A 179 -38.33 21.13 -54.36
N SER A 180 -39.62 21.39 -54.56
CA SER A 180 -40.12 22.38 -55.53
C SER A 180 -41.39 23.05 -55.02
N PRO A 181 -41.65 24.33 -55.38
CA PRO A 181 -42.61 25.18 -54.69
C PRO A 181 -43.97 25.25 -55.39
N GLY A 182 -45.06 25.33 -54.62
CA GLY A 182 -46.42 25.58 -55.11
C GLY A 182 -47.44 25.67 -53.97
N PRO A 183 -48.58 26.38 -54.15
CA PRO A 183 -48.86 27.56 -53.32
C PRO A 183 -49.89 27.37 -52.19
N LEU A 184 -49.80 28.34 -51.28
CA LEU A 184 -50.69 28.73 -50.16
C LEU A 184 -52.14 28.25 -50.23
N ARG A 185 -52.57 27.55 -49.17
CA ARG A 185 -53.93 27.63 -48.62
C ARG A 185 -53.91 27.57 -47.08
N PRO A 186 -54.70 28.41 -46.38
CA PRO A 186 -54.83 28.37 -44.94
C PRO A 186 -56.01 27.47 -44.55
N SER A 187 -55.81 26.57 -43.60
CA SER A 187 -56.92 26.02 -42.82
C SER A 187 -56.49 25.83 -41.38
N ALA A 188 -57.07 26.65 -40.52
CA ALA A 188 -57.11 26.44 -39.09
C ALA A 188 -57.83 25.12 -38.77
N SER A 189 -57.21 24.27 -37.95
CA SER A 189 -57.93 23.39 -37.05
C SER A 189 -57.07 23.11 -35.82
N SER A 190 -57.56 23.60 -34.69
CA SER A 190 -57.07 23.35 -33.36
C SER A 190 -57.36 21.89 -32.96
N GLY A 191 -56.39 21.01 -33.16
CA GLY A 191 -56.40 19.64 -32.64
C GLY A 191 -55.46 19.51 -31.45
N ARG A 192 -56.02 19.49 -30.24
CA ARG A 192 -55.34 19.13 -28.99
C ARG A 192 -54.97 17.64 -29.07
N PRO A 193 -53.70 17.23 -28.93
CA PRO A 193 -53.37 15.80 -28.88
C PRO A 193 -53.78 15.23 -27.52
N GLU A 194 -54.61 14.19 -27.54
CA GLU A 194 -54.90 13.37 -26.35
C GLU A 194 -53.63 12.66 -25.86
N PRO A 195 -53.43 12.54 -24.53
CA PRO A 195 -52.33 11.77 -23.99
C PRO A 195 -52.64 10.28 -24.17
N VAL A 196 -51.83 9.61 -24.98
CA VAL A 196 -51.81 8.15 -25.10
C VAL A 196 -51.46 7.55 -23.74
N GLU A 197 -52.43 6.89 -23.10
CA GLU A 197 -52.25 6.08 -21.91
C GLU A 197 -51.34 4.88 -22.23
N GLY A 198 -50.04 5.07 -22.04
CA GLY A 198 -49.08 3.97 -22.05
C GLY A 198 -49.33 3.06 -20.87
N HIS A 199 -49.65 1.79 -21.13
CA HIS A 199 -49.68 0.71 -20.16
C HIS A 199 -48.38 0.66 -19.35
N GLY A 200 -48.40 1.30 -18.18
CA GLY A 200 -47.33 1.27 -17.21
C GLY A 200 -47.23 -0.11 -16.58
N THR A 201 -46.23 -0.89 -17.00
CA THR A 201 -45.74 -2.02 -16.23
C THR A 201 -45.19 -1.47 -14.91
N ARG A 202 -45.99 -1.55 -13.84
CA ARG A 202 -45.54 -1.26 -12.48
C ARG A 202 -44.30 -2.11 -12.20
N PRO A 203 -43.12 -1.52 -11.89
CA PRO A 203 -42.01 -2.30 -11.39
C PRO A 203 -42.46 -2.93 -10.08
N THR A 204 -42.42 -4.26 -10.01
CA THR A 204 -42.67 -5.04 -8.80
C THR A 204 -41.56 -4.71 -7.78
N GLU A 205 -41.82 -3.72 -6.93
CA GLU A 205 -40.84 -3.11 -6.02
C GLU A 205 -40.68 -3.83 -4.67
N ASP A 206 -41.26 -5.02 -4.49
CA ASP A 206 -41.28 -5.73 -3.20
C ASP A 206 -40.30 -6.91 -3.12
N ALA A 207 -39.03 -6.68 -3.49
CA ALA A 207 -37.96 -7.56 -3.04
C ALA A 207 -37.64 -7.24 -1.56
N PRO A 208 -37.62 -8.23 -0.65
CA PRO A 208 -37.62 -8.00 0.80
C PRO A 208 -36.41 -7.17 1.25
N VAL A 209 -36.69 -5.96 1.76
CA VAL A 209 -35.73 -4.98 2.28
C VAL A 209 -34.84 -5.53 3.41
N LEU A 210 -35.28 -6.59 4.09
CA LEU A 210 -34.53 -7.29 5.15
C LEU A 210 -33.20 -7.89 4.65
N ASP A 211 -33.14 -8.25 3.38
CA ASP A 211 -32.05 -9.05 2.81
C ASP A 211 -30.75 -8.23 2.64
N ARG A 212 -30.86 -6.93 2.33
CA ARG A 212 -29.71 -6.05 2.06
C ARG A 212 -28.93 -5.63 3.32
N ARG A 213 -29.60 -5.57 4.49
CA ARG A 213 -28.93 -5.23 5.76
C ARG A 213 -27.98 -6.33 6.23
N GLN A 214 -28.35 -7.60 5.99
CA GLN A 214 -27.53 -8.76 6.38
C GLN A 214 -26.23 -8.86 5.56
N ALA A 215 -26.25 -8.52 4.26
CA ALA A 215 -25.06 -8.55 3.40
C ALA A 215 -24.03 -7.46 3.78
N ALA A 216 -24.52 -6.25 4.12
CA ALA A 216 -23.67 -5.19 4.65
C ALA A 216 -23.05 -5.56 6.00
N GLY A 217 -23.84 -6.21 6.88
CA GLY A 217 -23.35 -6.75 8.14
C GLY A 217 -22.25 -7.81 7.94
N ALA A 218 -22.41 -8.73 6.99
CA ALA A 218 -21.42 -9.77 6.70
C ALA A 218 -20.10 -9.21 6.16
N ALA A 219 -20.14 -8.26 5.24
CA ALA A 219 -18.92 -7.63 4.71
C ALA A 219 -18.17 -6.84 5.80
N ALA A 220 -18.89 -6.07 6.61
CA ALA A 220 -18.30 -5.37 7.75
C ALA A 220 -17.70 -6.33 8.77
N LEU A 221 -18.37 -7.46 9.04
CA LEU A 221 -17.86 -8.51 9.92
C LEU A 221 -16.60 -9.17 9.35
N CYS A 222 -16.54 -9.47 8.05
CA CYS A 222 -15.34 -10.04 7.42
C CYS A 222 -14.14 -9.10 7.51
N THR A 223 -14.33 -7.81 7.23
CA THR A 223 -13.26 -6.81 7.40
C THR A 223 -12.83 -6.71 8.87
N ALA A 224 -13.80 -6.65 9.81
CA ALA A 224 -13.50 -6.62 11.23
C ALA A 224 -12.74 -7.88 11.69
N LEU A 225 -13.10 -9.06 11.21
CA LEU A 225 -12.42 -10.32 11.53
C LEU A 225 -11.01 -10.39 10.92
N ALA A 226 -10.82 -9.90 9.68
CA ALA A 226 -9.50 -9.83 9.06
C ALA A 226 -8.58 -8.85 9.81
N THR A 227 -9.09 -7.67 10.16
CA THR A 227 -8.36 -6.72 11.00
C THR A 227 -8.06 -7.30 12.38
N ALA A 228 -9.03 -7.94 13.02
CA ALA A 228 -8.82 -8.61 14.31
C ALA A 228 -7.78 -9.74 14.23
N GLY A 229 -7.77 -10.51 13.14
CA GLY A 229 -6.78 -11.56 12.89
C GLY A 229 -5.37 -10.99 12.71
N MET A 230 -5.22 -9.90 11.96
CA MET A 230 -3.95 -9.20 11.78
C MET A 230 -3.45 -8.57 13.09
N VAL A 231 -4.36 -7.97 13.87
CA VAL A 231 -4.09 -7.41 15.20
C VAL A 231 -3.61 -8.50 16.16
N ALA A 232 -4.29 -9.65 16.18
CA ALA A 232 -3.89 -10.79 16.99
C ALA A 232 -2.53 -11.35 16.57
N LEU A 233 -2.27 -11.44 15.26
CA LEU A 233 -0.98 -11.87 14.71
C LEU A 233 0.15 -10.93 15.11
N ALA A 234 -0.11 -9.62 15.12
CA ALA A 234 0.87 -8.61 15.51
C ALA A 234 1.08 -8.50 17.03
N GLY A 235 0.25 -9.16 17.84
CA GLY A 235 0.26 -9.00 19.30
C GLY A 235 -0.23 -7.62 19.75
N ALA A 236 -0.97 -6.91 18.91
CA ALA A 236 -1.54 -5.62 19.26
C ALA A 236 -2.68 -5.79 20.29
N PRO A 237 -2.75 -4.97 21.35
CA PRO A 237 -3.83 -5.08 22.32
C PRO A 237 -5.19 -4.80 21.65
N PRO A 238 -6.24 -5.58 21.98
CA PRO A 238 -7.53 -5.52 21.27
C PRO A 238 -8.24 -4.17 21.42
N GLY A 239 -8.06 -3.47 22.54
CA GLY A 239 -8.65 -2.14 22.79
C GLY A 239 -8.17 -1.06 21.81
N PRO A 240 -6.86 -0.74 21.78
CA PRO A 240 -6.25 0.15 20.78
C PRO A 240 -6.59 -0.22 19.33
N ALA A 241 -6.63 -1.51 19.01
CA ALA A 241 -7.03 -1.98 17.69
C ALA A 241 -8.49 -1.64 17.36
N LEU A 242 -9.44 -1.90 18.27
CA LEU A 242 -10.84 -1.53 18.08
C LEU A 242 -11.01 0.00 17.97
N ALA A 243 -10.30 0.76 18.82
CA ALA A 243 -10.27 2.21 18.75
C ALA A 243 -9.78 2.70 17.38
N SER A 244 -8.79 2.03 16.77
CA SER A 244 -8.33 2.37 15.42
C SER A 244 -9.36 2.13 14.34
N VAL A 245 -10.12 1.04 14.40
CA VAL A 245 -11.22 0.77 13.47
C VAL A 245 -12.29 1.85 13.60
N LEU A 246 -12.64 2.23 14.84
CA LEU A 246 -13.59 3.31 15.09
C LEU A 246 -13.07 4.65 14.58
N CYS A 247 -11.79 4.97 14.82
CA CYS A 247 -11.15 6.19 14.32
C CYS A 247 -11.18 6.23 12.79
N VAL A 248 -10.81 5.14 12.11
CA VAL A 248 -10.89 5.04 10.63
C VAL A 248 -12.34 5.21 10.14
N TYR A 249 -13.33 4.68 10.85
CA TYR A 249 -14.73 4.89 10.48
C TYR A 249 -15.17 6.35 10.65
N VAL A 250 -14.91 6.97 11.80
CA VAL A 250 -15.36 8.34 12.09
C VAL A 250 -14.53 9.35 11.29
N CYS A 251 -13.21 9.34 11.45
CA CYS A 251 -12.31 10.28 10.79
C CYS A 251 -12.14 9.98 9.30
N GLY A 252 -12.39 8.75 8.86
CA GLY A 252 -12.36 8.38 7.44
C GLY A 252 -13.73 8.44 6.79
N TYR A 253 -14.60 7.48 7.11
CA TYR A 253 -15.85 7.29 6.39
C TYR A 253 -16.85 8.43 6.61
N VAL A 254 -17.08 8.84 7.87
CA VAL A 254 -18.03 9.92 8.20
C VAL A 254 -17.54 11.22 7.57
N VAL A 255 -16.31 11.65 7.88
CA VAL A 255 -15.71 12.88 7.32
C VAL A 255 -15.71 12.90 5.80
N GLY A 256 -15.40 11.77 5.15
CA GLY A 256 -15.41 11.64 3.69
C GLY A 256 -16.77 11.95 3.04
N ALA A 257 -17.87 12.01 3.80
CA ALA A 257 -19.17 12.46 3.29
C ALA A 257 -19.12 13.87 2.71
N LEU A 258 -18.22 14.74 3.20
CA LEU A 258 -18.05 16.10 2.67
C LEU A 258 -17.54 16.11 1.23
N LEU A 259 -16.78 15.09 0.85
CA LEU A 259 -16.13 15.00 -0.47
C LEU A 259 -17.07 14.46 -1.55
N ILE A 260 -18.23 13.92 -1.18
CA ILE A 260 -19.22 13.36 -2.11
C ILE A 260 -20.47 14.25 -2.15
N ARG A 261 -21.08 14.39 -3.34
CA ARG A 261 -22.32 15.16 -3.57
C ARG A 261 -23.48 14.60 -2.74
N ARG A 262 -24.30 15.48 -2.17
CA ARG A 262 -25.56 15.08 -1.49
C ARG A 262 -26.49 14.34 -2.45
N GLY A 263 -27.28 13.40 -1.92
CA GLY A 263 -28.27 12.67 -2.70
C GLY A 263 -27.71 11.59 -3.63
N THR A 264 -26.39 11.32 -3.62
CA THR A 264 -25.89 10.06 -4.17
C THR A 264 -26.59 8.91 -3.45
N ARG A 265 -27.34 8.09 -4.19
CA ARG A 265 -27.89 6.82 -3.69
C ARG A 265 -26.76 6.06 -2.96
N ARG A 266 -27.12 5.29 -1.92
CA ARG A 266 -26.17 4.60 -1.01
C ARG A 266 -24.91 4.11 -1.76
N PRO A 267 -23.71 4.51 -1.30
CA PRO A 267 -22.47 4.32 -2.06
C PRO A 267 -22.17 2.84 -2.25
N GLY A 268 -21.71 2.43 -3.45
CA GLY A 268 -21.17 1.09 -3.62
C GLY A 268 -19.89 0.89 -2.79
N VAL A 269 -19.50 -0.37 -2.54
CA VAL A 269 -18.32 -0.71 -1.71
C VAL A 269 -17.04 0.02 -2.15
N SER A 270 -16.75 0.08 -3.47
CA SER A 270 -15.56 0.77 -3.98
C SER A 270 -15.56 2.27 -3.63
N LEU A 271 -16.67 2.96 -3.87
CA LEU A 271 -16.82 4.37 -3.47
C LEU A 271 -16.72 4.53 -1.96
N ALA A 272 -17.28 3.62 -1.18
CA ALA A 272 -17.21 3.70 0.28
C ALA A 272 -15.77 3.60 0.79
N VAL A 273 -14.95 2.70 0.24
CA VAL A 273 -13.53 2.61 0.59
C VAL A 273 -12.76 3.86 0.13
N VAL A 274 -12.93 4.31 -1.12
CA VAL A 274 -12.31 5.55 -1.62
C VAL A 274 -12.69 6.75 -0.73
N ARG A 275 -13.96 6.85 -0.36
CA ARG A 275 -14.49 7.86 0.57
C ARG A 275 -13.83 7.75 1.95
N THR A 276 -13.64 6.55 2.49
CA THR A 276 -12.95 6.35 3.78
C THR A 276 -11.52 6.85 3.72
N VAL A 277 -10.75 6.45 2.70
CA VAL A 277 -9.34 6.85 2.57
C VAL A 277 -9.22 8.36 2.37
N ALA A 278 -10.01 8.93 1.45
CA ALA A 278 -9.98 10.37 1.19
C ALA A 278 -10.47 11.20 2.40
N GLY A 279 -11.47 10.72 3.13
CA GLY A 279 -11.92 11.37 4.36
C GLY A 279 -10.86 11.29 5.47
N LEU A 280 -10.12 10.19 5.56
CA LEU A 280 -9.05 10.05 6.55
C LEU A 280 -7.92 11.00 6.23
N LEU A 281 -7.56 11.12 4.95
CA LEU A 281 -6.61 12.14 4.49
C LEU A 281 -7.10 13.57 4.81
N LEU A 282 -8.39 13.87 4.64
CA LEU A 282 -8.95 15.18 5.01
C LEU A 282 -8.85 15.45 6.52
N SER A 283 -9.13 14.46 7.35
CA SER A 283 -8.92 14.54 8.80
C SER A 283 -7.45 14.73 9.15
N THR A 284 -6.54 14.07 8.42
CA THR A 284 -5.10 14.24 8.58
C THR A 284 -4.63 15.64 8.20
N VAL A 285 -5.18 16.24 7.13
CA VAL A 285 -4.93 17.65 6.79
C VAL A 285 -5.36 18.56 7.95
N ALA A 286 -6.52 18.31 8.57
CA ALA A 286 -6.96 19.07 9.74
C ALA A 286 -6.05 18.85 10.97
N PHE A 287 -5.56 17.62 11.18
CA PHE A 287 -4.57 17.30 12.22
C PHE A 287 -3.28 18.11 12.01
N LEU A 288 -2.72 18.10 10.80
CA LEU A 288 -1.51 18.86 10.48
C LEU A 288 -1.74 20.38 10.60
N LEU A 289 -2.89 20.90 10.15
CA LEU A 289 -3.24 22.30 10.34
C LEU A 289 -3.34 22.67 11.83
N SER A 290 -3.77 21.76 12.70
CA SER A 290 -3.78 22.01 14.14
C SER A 290 -2.36 22.21 14.65
N LEU A 291 -1.39 21.41 14.17
CA LEU A 291 0.02 21.58 14.51
C LEU A 291 0.62 22.87 13.94
N VAL A 292 0.27 23.25 12.70
CA VAL A 292 0.70 24.53 12.09
C VAL A 292 0.20 25.73 12.91
N LEU A 293 -1.04 25.66 13.40
CA LEU A 293 -1.67 26.72 14.19
C LEU A 293 -1.37 26.64 15.70
N ALA A 294 -0.47 25.73 16.13
CA ALA A 294 -0.16 25.47 17.53
C ALA A 294 -1.40 25.19 18.41
N LEU A 295 -2.42 24.56 17.83
CA LEU A 295 -3.62 24.10 18.52
C LEU A 295 -3.41 22.66 19.03
N PRO A 296 -4.17 22.21 20.05
CA PRO A 296 -4.22 20.79 20.38
C PRO A 296 -4.53 19.97 19.12
N TRP A 297 -3.76 18.91 18.87
CA TRP A 297 -3.74 18.18 17.60
C TRP A 297 -5.10 17.64 17.13
N PHE A 298 -6.04 17.43 18.06
CA PHE A 298 -7.38 16.93 17.79
C PHE A 298 -8.42 18.02 17.49
N THR A 299 -8.08 19.30 17.65
CA THR A 299 -9.03 20.43 17.59
C THR A 299 -9.72 20.53 16.24
N LEU A 300 -8.98 20.68 15.14
CA LEU A 300 -9.58 20.80 13.81
C LEU A 300 -10.19 19.47 13.31
N PRO A 301 -9.61 18.28 13.55
CA PRO A 301 -10.30 17.02 13.27
C PRO A 301 -11.67 16.91 13.96
N ALA A 302 -11.77 17.30 15.25
CA ALA A 302 -13.04 17.28 15.98
C ALA A 302 -14.06 18.26 15.38
N PHE A 303 -13.63 19.48 15.05
CA PHE A 303 -14.48 20.46 14.38
C PHE A 303 -14.99 19.95 13.03
N LEU A 304 -14.11 19.30 12.25
CA LEU A 304 -14.47 18.71 10.96
C LEU A 304 -15.54 17.63 11.13
N ILE A 305 -15.38 16.71 12.09
CA ILE A 305 -16.36 15.66 12.40
C ILE A 305 -17.71 16.28 12.78
N ALA A 306 -17.72 17.25 13.70
CA ALA A 306 -18.93 17.93 14.12
C ALA A 306 -19.62 18.64 12.94
N GLY A 307 -18.84 19.36 12.13
CA GLY A 307 -19.33 20.04 10.92
C GLY A 307 -19.95 19.07 9.92
N VAL A 308 -19.34 17.89 9.71
CA VAL A 308 -19.92 16.85 8.84
C VAL A 308 -21.25 16.37 9.38
N ILE A 309 -21.36 16.08 10.68
CA ILE A 309 -22.59 15.59 11.31
C ILE A 309 -23.71 16.62 11.16
N VAL A 310 -23.40 17.91 11.37
CA VAL A 310 -24.37 19.01 11.22
C VAL A 310 -24.81 19.16 9.76
N VAL A 311 -23.86 19.16 8.82
CA VAL A 311 -24.11 19.43 7.39
C VAL A 311 -24.72 18.22 6.67
N ARG A 312 -24.30 17.00 6.98
CA ARG A 312 -24.69 15.77 6.26
C ARG A 312 -25.71 14.94 7.01
N ARG A 313 -25.88 15.13 8.33
CA ARG A 313 -26.85 14.42 9.17
C ARG A 313 -26.76 12.91 8.94
N GLY A 314 -27.90 12.23 8.74
CA GLY A 314 -27.96 10.79 8.49
C GLY A 314 -27.19 10.32 7.24
N GLU A 315 -26.94 11.18 6.24
CA GLU A 315 -26.15 10.81 5.06
C GLU A 315 -24.68 10.55 5.40
N ALA A 316 -24.17 11.17 6.47
CA ALA A 316 -22.80 10.95 6.94
C ALA A 316 -22.56 9.49 7.34
N PHE A 317 -23.60 8.82 7.85
CA PHE A 317 -23.58 7.44 8.33
C PHE A 317 -24.20 6.44 7.34
N ALA A 318 -24.56 6.89 6.13
CA ALA A 318 -25.25 6.05 5.16
C ALA A 318 -24.41 4.83 4.79
N LEU A 319 -24.84 3.63 5.18
CA LEU A 319 -24.11 2.39 4.94
C LEU A 319 -23.92 2.10 3.43
N PRO A 320 -22.79 1.49 3.05
CA PRO A 320 -22.55 1.12 1.67
C PRO A 320 -23.55 0.07 1.17
N GLN A 321 -23.91 0.17 -0.10
CA GLN A 321 -24.60 -0.89 -0.83
C GLN A 321 -23.62 -2.03 -1.11
N VAL A 322 -23.78 -3.12 -0.35
CA VAL A 322 -23.21 -4.43 -0.67
C VAL A 322 -24.18 -5.11 -1.63
N GLY A 323 -23.84 -5.12 -2.91
CA GLY A 323 -24.79 -5.54 -3.94
C GLY A 323 -24.14 -6.00 -5.23
N TRP A 324 -23.08 -6.80 -5.15
CA TRP A 324 -22.48 -7.43 -6.32
C TRP A 324 -22.64 -8.95 -6.23
N PRO A 325 -23.46 -9.59 -7.09
CA PRO A 325 -23.28 -11.00 -7.33
C PRO A 325 -21.86 -11.20 -7.90
N PRO A 326 -21.07 -12.16 -7.39
CA PRO A 326 -19.74 -12.41 -7.89
C PRO A 326 -19.86 -12.97 -9.32
N THR A 327 -19.62 -12.11 -10.29
CA THR A 327 -19.44 -12.51 -11.70
C THR A 327 -18.09 -13.20 -11.86
N LYS A 328 -17.96 -14.17 -12.77
CA LYS A 328 -16.66 -14.81 -13.09
C LYS A 328 -15.57 -13.77 -13.40
N ASP A 329 -15.93 -12.73 -14.18
CA ASP A 329 -15.07 -11.60 -14.51
C ASP A 329 -14.60 -10.82 -13.25
N GLY A 330 -15.52 -10.50 -12.35
CA GLY A 330 -15.19 -9.86 -11.06
C GLY A 330 -14.32 -10.72 -10.14
N ILE A 331 -14.51 -12.04 -10.11
CA ILE A 331 -13.65 -12.96 -9.34
C ILE A 331 -12.23 -12.97 -9.93
N ALA A 332 -12.10 -13.11 -11.25
CA ALA A 332 -10.80 -13.09 -11.92
C ALA A 332 -10.07 -11.77 -11.69
N ALA A 333 -10.79 -10.64 -11.76
CA ALA A 333 -10.25 -9.32 -11.42
C ALA A 333 -9.72 -9.27 -9.97
N ALA A 334 -10.49 -9.80 -9.02
CA ALA A 334 -10.09 -9.82 -7.62
C ALA A 334 -8.86 -10.69 -7.38
N VAL A 335 -8.79 -11.90 -7.98
CA VAL A 335 -7.63 -12.80 -7.86
C VAL A 335 -6.36 -12.15 -8.41
N LEU A 336 -6.41 -11.63 -9.64
CA LEU A 336 -5.24 -10.99 -10.26
C LEU A 336 -4.81 -9.74 -9.49
N SER A 337 -5.75 -8.96 -9.00
CA SER A 337 -5.43 -7.80 -8.16
C SER A 337 -4.79 -8.21 -6.83
N LEU A 338 -5.28 -9.27 -6.19
CA LEU A 338 -4.68 -9.79 -4.96
C LEU A 338 -3.27 -10.30 -5.20
N MET A 339 -2.99 -10.92 -6.35
CA MET A 339 -1.64 -11.33 -6.75
C MET A 339 -0.70 -10.13 -6.94
N ILE A 340 -1.17 -9.06 -7.58
CA ILE A 340 -0.37 -7.82 -7.75
C ILE A 340 -0.07 -7.16 -6.39
N LEU A 341 -1.05 -7.14 -5.48
CA LEU A 341 -0.95 -6.47 -4.18
C LEU A 341 -0.31 -7.35 -3.09
N SER A 342 -0.12 -8.66 -3.31
CA SER A 342 0.34 -9.58 -2.26
C SER A 342 1.72 -9.25 -1.66
N PRO A 343 2.71 -8.70 -2.41
CA PRO A 343 3.98 -8.29 -1.83
C PRO A 343 3.84 -7.30 -0.67
N ILE A 344 2.92 -6.34 -0.81
CA ILE A 344 2.64 -5.37 0.26
C ILE A 344 2.12 -6.12 1.48
N TRP A 345 1.08 -6.94 1.33
CA TRP A 345 0.47 -7.69 2.43
C TRP A 345 1.45 -8.64 3.13
N VAL A 346 2.30 -9.35 2.38
CA VAL A 346 3.31 -10.23 2.96
C VAL A 346 4.33 -9.43 3.77
N SER A 347 4.84 -8.33 3.21
CA SER A 347 5.79 -7.46 3.92
C SER A 347 5.20 -6.91 5.22
N LEU A 348 3.92 -6.54 5.22
CA LEU A 348 3.22 -6.04 6.40
C LEU A 348 3.15 -7.05 7.55
N ILE A 349 2.95 -8.33 7.24
CA ILE A 349 2.89 -9.41 8.23
C ILE A 349 4.21 -9.53 8.99
N TYR A 350 5.34 -9.26 8.33
CA TYR A 350 6.66 -9.35 8.95
C TYR A 350 7.07 -8.07 9.67
N MET A 351 6.64 -6.88 9.22
CA MET A 351 7.03 -5.60 9.82
C MET A 351 6.13 -5.15 10.99
N ALA A 352 4.88 -5.63 11.07
CA ALA A 352 3.93 -5.21 12.09
C ALA A 352 4.09 -5.80 13.51
N PRO A 353 4.54 -7.06 13.71
CA PRO A 353 4.46 -7.70 15.02
C PRO A 353 5.35 -7.08 16.10
N GLY A 354 4.94 -7.21 17.36
CA GLY A 354 5.77 -6.87 18.52
C GLY A 354 5.81 -5.37 18.86
N PRO A 355 6.64 -4.99 19.85
CA PRO A 355 6.76 -3.61 20.32
C PRO A 355 7.53 -2.68 19.38
N PHE A 356 8.30 -3.24 18.45
CA PHE A 356 9.05 -2.58 17.38
C PHE A 356 8.94 -3.43 16.11
N PRO A 357 9.16 -2.89 14.90
CA PRO A 357 9.18 -3.67 13.67
C PRO A 357 10.42 -4.60 13.64
N PRO A 358 10.26 -5.93 13.68
CA PRO A 358 11.39 -6.85 13.83
C PRO A 358 12.28 -6.88 12.60
N VAL A 359 11.71 -6.56 11.44
CA VAL A 359 12.44 -6.44 10.18
C VAL A 359 11.96 -5.20 9.43
N PHE A 360 12.79 -4.71 8.52
CA PHE A 360 12.37 -3.77 7.47
C PHE A 360 12.55 -4.40 6.09
N TYR A 361 11.65 -4.00 5.20
CA TYR A 361 11.77 -4.17 3.76
C TYR A 361 11.71 -2.79 3.14
N ASN A 362 12.57 -2.53 2.16
CA ASN A 362 12.78 -1.21 1.58
C ASN A 362 13.39 -0.21 2.58
N ILE A 363 14.47 0.44 2.19
CA ILE A 363 15.17 1.39 3.06
C ILE A 363 14.29 2.56 3.53
N ASP A 364 13.36 3.01 2.69
CA ASP A 364 12.56 4.21 2.95
C ASP A 364 11.47 3.95 3.98
N THR A 365 11.25 2.67 4.34
CA THR A 365 10.35 2.27 5.43
C THR A 365 10.85 2.78 6.78
N ALA A 366 12.16 2.65 7.06
CA ALA A 366 12.74 3.16 8.31
C ALA A 366 12.60 4.68 8.39
N TYR A 367 12.95 5.38 7.32
CA TYR A 367 12.79 6.83 7.21
C TYR A 367 11.32 7.27 7.39
N THR A 368 10.39 6.57 6.76
CA THR A 368 8.96 6.82 6.90
C THR A 368 8.53 6.69 8.36
N LEU A 369 8.96 5.64 9.04
CA LEU A 369 8.55 5.33 10.40
C LEU A 369 9.15 6.32 11.42
N GLU A 370 10.39 6.77 11.22
CA GLU A 370 10.97 7.91 11.95
C GLU A 370 10.01 9.10 11.93
N LYS A 371 9.50 9.47 10.74
CA LYS A 371 8.58 10.61 10.60
C LYS A 371 7.24 10.38 11.29
N VAL A 372 6.77 9.14 11.38
CA VAL A 372 5.58 8.81 12.18
C VAL A 372 5.86 9.07 13.66
N HIS A 373 6.97 8.58 14.21
CA HIS A 373 7.36 8.84 15.60
C HIS A 373 7.48 10.33 15.89
N ALA A 374 8.14 11.07 15.00
CA ALA A 374 8.30 12.52 15.12
C ALA A 374 6.93 13.23 15.20
N LEU A 375 5.97 12.88 14.33
CA LEU A 375 4.62 13.45 14.34
C LEU A 375 3.77 13.00 15.54
N VAL A 376 4.00 11.81 16.09
CA VAL A 376 3.36 11.35 17.33
C VAL A 376 3.82 12.17 18.53
N ALA A 377 5.08 12.57 18.58
CA ALA A 377 5.63 13.42 19.64
C ALA A 377 5.37 14.92 19.42
N ALA A 378 5.22 15.36 18.17
CA ALA A 378 5.22 16.78 17.80
C ALA A 378 4.07 17.60 18.40
N GLN A 379 4.39 18.84 18.78
CA GLN A 379 3.43 19.88 19.16
C GLN A 379 3.29 20.98 18.09
N SER A 380 4.18 21.00 17.11
CA SER A 380 4.24 21.97 16.03
C SER A 380 4.54 21.29 14.70
N TYR A 381 4.31 22.03 13.60
CA TYR A 381 4.68 21.63 12.25
C TYR A 381 5.72 22.61 11.67
N PRO A 382 6.75 22.12 10.96
CA PRO A 382 7.08 20.71 10.74
C PRO A 382 7.66 20.09 12.03
N PRO A 383 7.49 18.77 12.24
CA PRO A 383 8.01 18.10 13.43
C PRO A 383 9.55 18.17 13.46
N PRO A 384 10.18 18.22 14.65
CA PRO A 384 11.63 18.08 14.76
C PRO A 384 12.08 16.72 14.20
N SER A 385 13.22 16.70 13.52
CA SER A 385 13.83 15.45 13.05
C SER A 385 14.37 14.65 14.22
N LEU A 386 14.01 13.37 14.26
CA LEU A 386 14.59 12.42 15.21
C LEU A 386 15.94 11.89 14.74
N SER A 387 16.26 11.97 13.45
CA SER A 387 17.58 11.58 12.93
C SER A 387 18.66 12.65 13.11
N ASN A 388 18.28 13.93 13.13
CA ASN A 388 19.20 15.05 13.21
C ASN A 388 18.63 16.14 14.14
N VAL A 389 19.23 16.29 15.33
CA VAL A 389 18.73 17.23 16.35
C VAL A 389 18.69 18.67 15.83
N GLY A 390 17.60 19.40 16.12
CA GLY A 390 17.44 20.80 15.71
C GLY A 390 17.13 21.01 14.22
N ILE A 391 17.00 19.95 13.42
CA ILE A 391 16.55 20.06 12.03
C ILE A 391 15.03 19.99 11.97
N HIS A 392 14.43 20.99 11.31
CA HIS A 392 13.01 21.06 10.99
C HIS A 392 12.86 21.09 9.48
N ARG A 393 12.25 20.07 8.88
CA ARG A 393 12.05 20.02 7.42
C ARG A 393 10.62 19.68 7.08
N SER A 394 10.04 20.45 6.18
CA SER A 394 8.82 20.00 5.49
C SER A 394 9.13 18.79 4.61
N TYR A 395 8.20 17.86 4.60
CA TYR A 395 8.24 16.67 3.77
C TYR A 395 6.81 16.31 3.34
N HIS A 396 6.67 15.36 2.43
CA HIS A 396 5.36 14.83 2.07
C HIS A 396 4.85 13.88 3.18
N TYR A 397 4.38 14.47 4.28
CA TYR A 397 3.96 13.78 5.50
C TYR A 397 2.60 13.08 5.42
N GLY A 398 1.93 13.02 4.26
CA GLY A 398 0.53 12.62 4.16
C GLY A 398 0.24 11.24 4.74
N SER A 399 0.96 10.20 4.32
CA SER A 399 0.77 8.84 4.84
C SER A 399 1.31 8.68 6.26
N GLN A 400 2.42 9.35 6.59
CA GLN A 400 3.04 9.32 7.91
C GLN A 400 2.14 9.98 8.96
N ALA A 401 1.53 11.11 8.61
CA ALA A 401 0.59 11.86 9.43
C ALA A 401 -0.73 11.11 9.59
N MET A 402 -1.18 10.34 8.60
CA MET A 402 -2.31 9.41 8.79
C MET A 402 -1.97 8.38 9.89
N ALA A 403 -0.77 7.79 9.85
CA ALA A 403 -0.35 6.81 10.85
C ALA A 403 -0.16 7.44 12.24
N ALA A 404 0.45 8.63 12.32
CA ALA A 404 0.64 9.37 13.56
C ALA A 404 -0.70 9.80 14.17
N PHE A 405 -1.65 10.25 13.35
CA PHE A 405 -3.00 10.60 13.79
C PHE A 405 -3.73 9.39 14.39
N ILE A 406 -3.65 8.22 13.75
CA ILE A 406 -4.18 6.98 14.33
C ILE A 406 -3.46 6.63 15.63
N SER A 407 -2.13 6.64 15.65
CA SER A 407 -1.33 6.31 16.84
C SER A 407 -1.69 7.20 18.03
N ARG A 408 -1.76 8.52 17.84
CA ARG A 408 -2.17 9.48 18.88
C ARG A 408 -3.60 9.27 19.37
N GLY A 409 -4.53 8.98 18.45
CA GLY A 409 -5.94 8.81 18.79
C GLY A 409 -6.30 7.47 19.44
N THR A 410 -5.42 6.46 19.35
CA THR A 410 -5.76 5.08 19.75
C THR A 410 -4.74 4.42 20.65
N HIS A 411 -3.57 5.04 20.85
CA HIS A 411 -2.42 4.47 21.53
C HIS A 411 -1.85 3.19 20.88
N LEU A 412 -2.15 2.96 19.60
CA LEU A 412 -1.41 1.95 18.85
C LEU A 412 0.05 2.43 18.65
N PRO A 413 1.05 1.54 18.76
CA PRO A 413 2.42 1.84 18.36
C PRO A 413 2.48 2.43 16.94
N ALA A 414 3.46 3.30 16.69
CA ALA A 414 3.61 3.98 15.41
C ALA A 414 3.70 3.00 14.22
N HIS A 415 4.53 1.95 14.36
CA HIS A 415 4.70 0.93 13.32
C HIS A 415 3.44 0.10 13.10
N GLN A 416 2.72 -0.23 14.16
CA GLN A 416 1.43 -0.94 14.05
C GLN A 416 0.37 -0.07 13.39
N SER A 417 0.33 1.23 13.70
CA SER A 417 -0.58 2.18 13.04
C SER A 417 -0.30 2.25 11.55
N LEU A 418 0.98 2.29 11.16
CA LEU A 418 1.40 2.29 9.77
C LEU A 418 1.08 0.96 9.05
N PHE A 419 1.52 -0.17 9.62
CA PHE A 419 1.54 -1.47 8.95
C PHE A 419 0.24 -2.28 9.11
N LEU A 420 -0.54 -2.10 10.18
CA LEU A 420 -1.82 -2.81 10.39
C LEU A 420 -3.04 -2.01 9.98
N VAL A 421 -2.94 -0.69 9.92
CA VAL A 421 -4.09 0.18 9.64
C VAL A 421 -3.89 0.94 8.33
N ILE A 422 -2.88 1.81 8.25
CA ILE A 422 -2.76 2.75 7.13
C ILE A 422 -2.40 2.06 5.83
N LEU A 423 -1.36 1.22 5.78
CA LEU A 423 -0.95 0.59 4.52
C LEU A 423 -2.01 -0.40 3.97
N PRO A 424 -2.65 -1.26 4.79
CA PRO A 424 -3.83 -2.03 4.39
C PRO A 424 -4.95 -1.17 3.82
N LEU A 425 -5.26 -0.05 4.47
CA LEU A 425 -6.31 0.86 4.05
C LEU A 425 -5.98 1.55 2.72
N LEU A 426 -4.74 2.03 2.55
CA LEU A 426 -4.26 2.64 1.29
C LEU A 426 -4.28 1.60 0.15
N THR A 427 -3.82 0.38 0.42
CA THR A 427 -3.84 -0.73 -0.55
C THR A 427 -5.26 -1.10 -0.97
N GLY A 428 -6.18 -1.18 0.00
CA GLY A 428 -7.60 -1.38 -0.27
C GLY A 428 -8.23 -0.21 -1.02
N GLY A 429 -7.84 1.02 -0.69
CA GLY A 429 -8.21 2.26 -1.37
C GLY A 429 -7.78 2.28 -2.82
N LEU A 430 -6.55 1.86 -3.10
CA LEU A 430 -5.98 1.73 -4.44
C LEU A 430 -6.81 0.75 -5.29
N LEU A 431 -7.08 -0.45 -4.78
CA LEU A 431 -7.94 -1.44 -5.45
C LEU A 431 -9.36 -0.90 -5.68
N ALA A 432 -9.93 -0.23 -4.68
CA ALA A 432 -11.26 0.36 -4.78
C ALA A 432 -11.31 1.48 -5.82
N ALA A 433 -10.27 2.31 -5.91
CA ALA A 433 -10.13 3.36 -6.91
C ALA A 433 -9.99 2.75 -8.32
N ALA A 434 -9.16 1.71 -8.51
CA ALA A 434 -9.05 0.97 -9.76
C ALA A 434 -10.40 0.38 -10.20
N ALA A 435 -11.13 -0.26 -9.27
CA ALA A 435 -12.46 -0.82 -9.54
C ALA A 435 -13.52 0.26 -9.86
N ALA A 436 -13.44 1.43 -9.22
CA ALA A 436 -14.30 2.56 -9.52
C ALA A 436 -13.98 3.18 -10.88
N THR A 437 -12.69 3.38 -11.20
CA THR A 437 -12.23 3.82 -12.52
C THR A 437 -12.73 2.86 -13.59
N ALA A 438 -12.54 1.55 -13.43
CA ALA A 438 -13.03 0.55 -14.38
C ALA A 438 -14.55 0.67 -14.62
N ARG A 439 -15.33 0.91 -13.56
CA ARG A 439 -16.79 1.05 -13.64
C ARG A 439 -17.24 2.32 -14.35
N HIS A 440 -16.58 3.45 -14.08
CA HIS A 440 -17.05 4.76 -14.54
C HIS A 440 -16.38 5.21 -15.85
N LEU A 441 -15.13 4.82 -16.05
CA LEU A 441 -14.35 5.16 -17.25
C LEU A 441 -14.64 4.22 -18.42
N CYS A 442 -14.72 2.91 -18.15
CA CYS A 442 -14.77 1.89 -19.20
C CYS A 442 -15.71 0.72 -18.88
N PRO A 443 -17.02 0.97 -18.64
CA PRO A 443 -17.98 -0.05 -18.20
C PRO A 443 -18.19 -1.22 -19.18
N ALA A 444 -17.83 -1.05 -20.46
CA ALA A 444 -18.01 -2.06 -21.50
C ALA A 444 -16.87 -3.11 -21.56
N LEU A 445 -15.77 -2.88 -20.83
CA LEU A 445 -14.58 -3.73 -20.86
C LEU A 445 -14.60 -4.78 -19.73
N PRO A 446 -14.02 -5.98 -19.94
CA PRO A 446 -13.90 -7.00 -18.89
C PRO A 446 -13.06 -6.52 -17.70
N ARG A 447 -13.61 -6.59 -16.49
CA ARG A 447 -12.93 -6.13 -15.26
C ARG A 447 -11.71 -6.98 -14.95
N ALA A 448 -11.69 -8.25 -15.34
CA ALA A 448 -10.56 -9.17 -15.17
C ALA A 448 -9.27 -8.65 -15.83
N VAL A 449 -9.40 -7.78 -16.83
CA VAL A 449 -8.26 -7.16 -17.50
C VAL A 449 -8.07 -5.73 -17.02
N VAL A 450 -9.15 -4.95 -16.94
CA VAL A 450 -9.08 -3.52 -16.64
C VAL A 450 -8.59 -3.22 -15.22
N VAL A 451 -9.13 -3.90 -14.21
CA VAL A 451 -8.78 -3.58 -12.82
C VAL A 451 -7.32 -3.89 -12.53
N PRO A 452 -6.80 -5.09 -12.88
CA PRO A 452 -5.38 -5.38 -12.73
C PRO A 452 -4.47 -4.44 -13.53
N LEU A 453 -4.82 -4.09 -14.78
CA LEU A 453 -4.03 -3.16 -15.59
C LEU A 453 -3.89 -1.78 -14.93
N LEU A 454 -4.97 -1.27 -14.31
CA LEU A 454 -4.95 -0.01 -13.59
C LEU A 454 -4.07 -0.04 -12.33
N LEU A 455 -3.67 -1.21 -11.84
CA LEU A 455 -2.74 -1.36 -10.71
C LEU A 455 -1.27 -1.47 -11.16
N VAL A 456 -1.01 -1.50 -12.47
CA VAL A 456 0.34 -1.63 -13.03
C VAL A 456 0.94 -0.25 -13.30
N SER A 457 2.09 0.01 -12.69
CA SER A 457 2.91 1.22 -12.87
C SER A 457 4.14 1.01 -13.76
N THR A 458 4.32 -0.16 -14.36
CA THR A 458 5.46 -0.49 -15.23
C THR A 458 5.10 -0.40 -16.71
N PRO A 459 6.02 0.14 -17.54
CA PRO A 459 7.31 0.76 -17.19
C PRO A 459 7.15 2.15 -16.56
N SER A 460 7.93 2.47 -15.52
CA SER A 460 7.83 3.77 -14.79
C SER A 460 8.35 4.97 -15.59
N LEU A 461 9.06 4.72 -16.69
CA LEU A 461 9.78 5.67 -17.56
C LEU A 461 10.90 6.47 -16.86
N SER A 462 10.96 6.52 -15.53
CA SER A 462 12.11 7.04 -14.77
C SER A 462 13.35 6.16 -14.88
N ARG A 463 13.14 4.86 -15.12
CA ARG A 463 14.16 3.87 -15.48
C ARG A 463 13.59 2.99 -16.58
N SER A 464 14.42 2.64 -17.55
CA SER A 464 13.94 1.78 -18.62
C SER A 464 13.79 0.33 -18.17
N PHE A 465 12.57 -0.20 -18.27
CA PHE A 465 12.28 -1.60 -17.97
C PHE A 465 12.98 -2.50 -18.99
N TRP A 466 12.80 -2.25 -20.27
CA TRP A 466 13.40 -3.09 -21.32
C TRP A 466 14.92 -3.06 -21.33
N HIS A 467 15.55 -1.93 -21.00
CA HIS A 467 17.01 -1.88 -20.88
C HIS A 467 17.52 -2.83 -19.79
N ALA A 468 16.82 -2.90 -18.65
CA ALA A 468 17.21 -3.77 -17.53
C ALA A 468 16.78 -5.23 -17.74
N PHE A 469 15.61 -5.46 -18.35
CA PHE A 469 15.00 -6.78 -18.52
C PHE A 469 15.52 -7.54 -19.75
N ALA A 470 15.78 -6.88 -20.88
CA ALA A 470 16.18 -7.57 -22.11
C ALA A 470 17.48 -8.37 -21.98
N PRO A 471 18.54 -7.89 -21.30
CA PRO A 471 19.74 -8.69 -21.05
C PRO A 471 19.45 -9.94 -20.21
N GLN A 472 18.60 -9.83 -19.18
CA GLN A 472 18.21 -10.95 -18.32
C GLN A 472 17.48 -12.02 -19.13
N LEU A 473 16.50 -11.61 -19.95
CA LEU A 473 15.79 -12.50 -20.84
C LEU A 473 16.72 -13.15 -21.86
N GLY A 474 17.65 -12.39 -22.45
CA GLY A 474 18.64 -12.90 -23.39
C GLY A 474 19.55 -13.96 -22.77
N SER A 475 20.07 -13.71 -21.57
CA SER A 475 20.89 -14.67 -20.82
C SER A 475 20.10 -15.92 -20.45
N ALA A 476 18.86 -15.79 -19.98
CA ALA A 476 17.98 -16.91 -19.65
C ALA A 476 17.73 -17.80 -20.88
N LEU A 477 17.40 -17.20 -22.02
CA LEU A 477 17.17 -17.91 -23.28
C LEU A 477 18.46 -18.59 -23.80
N ALA A 478 19.61 -17.90 -23.73
CA ALA A 478 20.89 -18.45 -24.16
C ALA A 478 21.35 -19.63 -23.28
N ALA A 479 21.06 -19.58 -21.98
CA ALA A 479 21.36 -20.66 -21.04
C ALA A 479 20.36 -21.81 -21.11
N GLY A 480 19.22 -21.65 -21.79
CA GLY A 480 18.10 -22.60 -21.73
C GLY A 480 17.42 -22.65 -20.36
N ASP A 481 17.73 -21.73 -19.45
CA ASP A 481 17.14 -21.62 -18.11
C ASP A 481 15.96 -20.64 -18.14
N VAL A 482 14.76 -21.17 -18.41
CA VAL A 482 13.50 -20.41 -18.41
C VAL A 482 12.84 -20.41 -17.02
N SER A 483 13.63 -20.49 -15.95
CA SER A 483 13.11 -20.44 -14.58
C SER A 483 12.50 -19.07 -14.26
N LEU A 484 11.50 -19.04 -13.36
CA LEU A 484 10.89 -17.78 -12.91
C LEU A 484 11.90 -16.86 -12.22
N SER A 485 12.93 -17.42 -11.58
CA SER A 485 14.07 -16.67 -11.03
C SER A 485 14.85 -15.95 -12.12
N ALA A 486 15.17 -16.64 -13.22
CA ALA A 486 15.90 -16.03 -14.33
C ALA A 486 15.06 -14.97 -15.06
N LEU A 487 13.75 -15.21 -15.20
CA LEU A 487 12.83 -14.27 -15.86
C LEU A 487 12.49 -13.05 -15.01
N PHE A 488 12.28 -13.20 -13.70
CA PHE A 488 11.83 -12.10 -12.86
C PHE A 488 12.93 -11.42 -12.06
N GLY A 489 14.07 -12.09 -11.85
CA GLY A 489 15.31 -11.59 -11.25
C GLY A 489 15.13 -10.38 -10.33
N ASN A 490 15.30 -9.20 -10.90
CA ASN A 490 14.99 -7.95 -10.21
C ASN A 490 13.49 -7.63 -10.27
N THR A 491 12.75 -8.14 -9.29
CA THR A 491 11.30 -7.97 -9.17
C THR A 491 10.85 -6.50 -9.02
N SER A 492 11.74 -5.59 -8.58
CA SER A 492 11.43 -4.15 -8.51
C SER A 492 11.17 -3.51 -9.88
N LEU A 493 11.74 -4.06 -10.96
CA LEU A 493 11.53 -3.59 -12.34
C LEU A 493 10.08 -3.77 -12.80
N TRP A 494 9.40 -4.80 -12.29
CA TRP A 494 8.04 -5.16 -12.67
C TRP A 494 6.98 -4.25 -12.04
N GLY A 495 7.41 -3.20 -11.33
CA GLY A 495 6.47 -2.30 -10.66
C GLY A 495 5.69 -3.04 -9.59
N VAL A 496 6.29 -4.13 -9.06
CA VAL A 496 5.82 -4.78 -7.85
C VAL A 496 5.75 -3.67 -6.81
N LEU A 497 4.52 -3.29 -6.47
CA LEU A 497 4.24 -2.05 -5.76
C LEU A 497 5.14 -1.96 -4.53
N SER A 498 5.86 -0.85 -4.43
CA SER A 498 6.68 -0.56 -3.27
C SER A 498 5.79 -0.62 -2.02
N ASN A 499 6.26 -1.31 -0.99
CA ASN A 499 5.64 -1.35 0.33
C ASN A 499 5.81 -0.03 1.10
N GLU A 500 6.48 0.97 0.53
CA GLU A 500 6.53 2.31 1.09
C GLU A 500 5.16 2.97 1.04
N SER A 501 4.72 3.47 2.20
CA SER A 501 3.41 4.09 2.34
C SER A 501 3.18 5.31 1.44
N MET A 502 4.22 6.08 1.15
CA MET A 502 4.13 7.25 0.27
C MET A 502 3.89 6.87 -1.20
N ASN A 503 4.42 5.72 -1.64
CA ASN A 503 4.22 5.21 -3.01
C ASN A 503 2.80 4.65 -3.17
N VAL A 504 2.37 3.78 -2.25
CA VAL A 504 1.00 3.25 -2.25
C VAL A 504 -0.02 4.38 -2.09
N GLY A 505 0.28 5.36 -1.24
CA GLY A 505 -0.52 6.58 -1.10
C GLY A 505 -0.57 7.39 -2.39
N GLY A 506 0.57 7.63 -3.04
CA GLY A 506 0.66 8.32 -4.33
C GLY A 506 -0.16 7.63 -5.42
N ASP A 507 -0.09 6.31 -5.52
CA ASP A 507 -0.88 5.50 -6.45
C ASP A 507 -2.38 5.66 -6.19
N PHE A 508 -2.78 5.66 -4.91
CA PHE A 508 -4.15 5.94 -4.53
C PHE A 508 -4.57 7.35 -4.94
N MET A 509 -3.72 8.37 -4.78
CA MET A 509 -4.03 9.74 -5.21
C MET A 509 -4.25 9.81 -6.71
N ILE A 510 -3.43 9.11 -7.52
CA ILE A 510 -3.57 9.06 -8.98
C ILE A 510 -4.88 8.37 -9.39
N LEU A 511 -5.07 7.11 -8.98
CA LEU A 511 -6.26 6.34 -9.36
C LEU A 511 -7.54 6.91 -8.76
N GLY A 512 -7.49 7.43 -7.53
CA GLY A 512 -8.60 8.08 -6.87
C GLY A 512 -9.01 9.37 -7.60
N SER A 513 -8.05 10.14 -8.11
CA SER A 513 -8.32 11.32 -8.94
C SER A 513 -8.97 10.93 -10.27
N ILE A 514 -8.45 9.90 -10.96
CA ILE A 514 -9.04 9.38 -12.20
C ILE A 514 -10.47 8.88 -11.96
N ALA A 515 -10.70 8.10 -10.90
CA ALA A 515 -12.03 7.62 -10.51
C ALA A 515 -12.97 8.80 -10.21
N GLY A 516 -12.49 9.79 -9.47
CA GLY A 516 -13.22 11.01 -9.14
C GLY A 516 -13.61 11.81 -10.37
N ILE A 517 -12.71 12.00 -11.34
CA ILE A 517 -12.97 12.68 -12.61
C ILE A 517 -14.02 11.90 -13.42
N ALA A 518 -13.81 10.59 -13.59
CA ALA A 518 -14.71 9.73 -14.37
C ALA A 518 -16.12 9.66 -13.76
N ALA A 519 -16.22 9.68 -12.44
CA ALA A 519 -17.47 9.60 -11.70
C ALA A 519 -18.03 10.96 -11.27
N ALA A 520 -17.38 12.08 -11.62
CA ALA A 520 -17.78 13.43 -11.20
C ALA A 520 -19.26 13.79 -11.48
N PRO A 521 -19.90 13.33 -12.58
CA PRO A 521 -21.33 13.55 -12.78
C PRO A 521 -22.20 12.97 -11.67
N LEU A 522 -21.76 11.87 -11.05
CA LEU A 522 -22.46 11.17 -9.97
C LEU A 522 -21.98 11.65 -8.60
N TRP A 523 -20.66 11.72 -8.38
CA TRP A 523 -20.06 11.98 -7.07
C TRP A 523 -19.85 13.46 -6.77
N GLY A 524 -19.96 14.32 -7.78
CA GLY A 524 -19.48 15.69 -7.70
C GLY A 524 -17.96 15.80 -7.87
N TRP A 525 -17.48 17.03 -8.00
CA TRP A 525 -16.07 17.32 -8.26
C TRP A 525 -15.21 17.48 -6.99
N THR A 526 -15.83 17.57 -5.81
CA THR A 526 -15.13 17.83 -4.55
C THR A 526 -14.09 16.76 -4.24
N LEU A 527 -14.41 15.47 -4.44
CA LEU A 527 -13.46 14.39 -4.24
C LEU A 527 -12.23 14.51 -5.16
N ALA A 528 -12.46 14.66 -6.47
CA ALA A 528 -11.36 14.76 -7.44
C ALA A 528 -10.48 15.99 -7.17
N ALA A 529 -11.08 17.14 -6.93
CA ALA A 529 -10.36 18.38 -6.64
C ALA A 529 -9.58 18.28 -5.33
N PHE A 530 -10.14 17.65 -4.29
CA PHE A 530 -9.45 17.40 -3.04
C PHE A 530 -8.22 16.50 -3.26
N LEU A 531 -8.40 15.35 -3.92
CA LEU A 531 -7.30 14.41 -4.16
C LEU A 531 -6.20 15.04 -5.03
N ILE A 532 -6.55 15.74 -6.11
CA ILE A 532 -5.57 16.44 -6.94
C ILE A 532 -4.84 17.51 -6.11
N GLY A 533 -5.55 18.37 -5.39
CA GLY A 533 -4.94 19.48 -4.66
C GLY A 533 -4.13 19.07 -3.43
N SER A 534 -4.48 17.98 -2.76
CA SER A 534 -3.78 17.52 -1.55
C SER A 534 -2.71 16.46 -1.81
N SER A 535 -2.58 15.97 -3.03
CA SER A 535 -1.66 14.87 -3.40
C SER A 535 -0.19 15.15 -3.10
N MET A 536 0.24 16.41 -3.14
CA MET A 536 1.60 16.82 -2.80
C MET A 536 1.96 16.52 -1.33
N LEU A 537 0.97 16.47 -0.43
CA LEU A 537 1.21 16.01 0.94
C LEU A 537 1.57 14.55 1.00
N VAL A 538 1.00 13.70 0.14
CA VAL A 538 1.25 12.25 0.17
C VAL A 538 2.54 11.92 -0.57
N LYS A 539 2.74 12.50 -1.74
CA LYS A 539 3.97 12.41 -2.51
C LYS A 539 4.11 13.63 -3.42
N THR A 540 5.15 14.44 -3.19
CA THR A 540 5.33 15.74 -3.86
C THR A 540 5.27 15.64 -5.39
N THR A 541 6.02 14.69 -5.97
CA THR A 541 6.09 14.48 -7.43
C THR A 541 4.77 14.00 -8.02
N VAL A 542 3.99 13.20 -7.30
CA VAL A 542 2.64 12.82 -7.73
C VAL A 542 1.74 14.05 -7.77
N GLY A 543 1.83 14.93 -6.77
CA GLY A 543 0.97 16.11 -6.75
C GLY A 543 1.30 17.15 -7.80
N VAL A 544 2.57 17.38 -8.06
CA VAL A 544 3.01 18.21 -9.19
C VAL A 544 2.50 17.63 -10.51
N ALA A 545 2.66 16.33 -10.74
CA ALA A 545 2.17 15.66 -11.97
C ALA A 545 0.65 15.78 -12.14
N LEU A 546 -0.14 15.55 -11.08
CA LEU A 546 -1.61 15.62 -11.14
C LEU A 546 -2.13 17.04 -11.36
N VAL A 547 -1.56 18.04 -10.66
CA VAL A 547 -1.97 19.45 -10.81
C VAL A 547 -1.61 19.97 -12.19
N ALA A 548 -0.39 19.71 -12.68
CA ALA A 548 0.04 20.11 -14.02
C ALA A 548 -0.82 19.43 -15.10
N GLY A 549 -1.06 18.12 -14.97
CA GLY A 549 -1.90 17.36 -15.88
C GLY A 549 -3.34 17.86 -15.92
N PHE A 550 -3.95 18.10 -14.76
CA PHE A 550 -5.31 18.60 -14.68
C PHE A 550 -5.42 20.04 -15.24
N GLY A 551 -4.45 20.90 -14.95
CA GLY A 551 -4.36 22.24 -15.52
C GLY A 551 -4.29 22.24 -17.05
N LEU A 552 -3.45 21.37 -17.63
CA LEU A 552 -3.33 21.23 -19.09
C LEU A 552 -4.64 20.71 -19.72
N ALA A 553 -5.30 19.74 -19.10
CA ALA A 553 -6.59 19.22 -19.56
C ALA A 553 -7.70 20.28 -19.52
N GLU A 554 -7.74 21.10 -18.47
CA GLU A 554 -8.72 22.18 -18.32
C GLU A 554 -8.45 23.34 -19.30
N LEU A 555 -7.18 23.66 -19.56
CA LEU A 555 -6.78 24.64 -20.58
C LEU A 555 -7.26 24.20 -21.96
N TRP A 556 -6.98 22.96 -22.35
CA TRP A 556 -7.45 22.40 -23.60
C TRP A 556 -8.98 22.47 -23.73
N ARG A 557 -9.71 22.12 -22.67
CA ARG A 557 -11.17 22.18 -22.67
C ARG A 557 -11.69 23.60 -22.88
N THR A 558 -10.98 24.60 -22.38
CA THR A 558 -11.29 26.02 -22.61
C THR A 558 -11.02 26.42 -24.07
N LEU A 559 -9.90 25.97 -24.63
CA LEU A 559 -9.55 26.28 -26.01
C LEU A 559 -10.50 25.60 -27.02
N THR A 560 -11.11 24.48 -26.65
CA THR A 560 -11.98 23.67 -27.53
C THR A 560 -13.47 23.81 -27.25
N SER A 561 -13.88 24.50 -26.18
CA SER A 561 -15.28 24.75 -25.87
C SER A 561 -15.49 26.21 -25.47
N PRO A 562 -16.60 26.86 -25.83
CA PRO A 562 -16.87 28.28 -25.54
C PRO A 562 -17.17 28.54 -24.05
N ARG A 563 -16.61 27.75 -23.14
CA ARG A 563 -16.81 27.89 -21.70
C ARG A 563 -15.82 28.91 -21.13
N PRO A 564 -16.25 29.75 -20.17
CA PRO A 564 -15.36 30.70 -19.53
C PRO A 564 -14.27 29.98 -18.72
N TRP A 565 -13.04 30.51 -18.80
CA TRP A 565 -11.92 30.14 -17.95
C TRP A 565 -11.73 31.15 -16.83
N PRO A 566 -11.34 30.71 -15.62
CA PRO A 566 -11.15 29.32 -15.20
C PRO A 566 -12.48 28.58 -14.91
N SER A 567 -12.49 27.27 -15.12
CA SER A 567 -13.66 26.46 -14.76
C SER A 567 -13.83 26.35 -13.25
N ARG A 568 -15.06 26.11 -12.78
CA ARG A 568 -15.32 25.86 -11.34
C ARG A 568 -14.48 24.71 -10.78
N GLN A 569 -14.13 23.73 -11.62
CA GLN A 569 -13.36 22.56 -11.22
C GLN A 569 -11.87 22.89 -11.08
N ALA A 570 -11.34 23.66 -12.04
CA ALA A 570 -9.99 24.21 -11.98
C ALA A 570 -9.81 25.09 -10.74
N LEU A 571 -10.76 26.00 -10.47
CA LEU A 571 -10.75 26.84 -9.27
C LEU A 571 -10.76 26.02 -7.98
N LEU A 572 -11.57 24.96 -7.90
CA LEU A 572 -11.64 24.12 -6.71
C LEU A 572 -10.32 23.37 -6.46
N ALA A 573 -9.77 22.70 -7.49
CA ALA A 573 -8.51 21.97 -7.37
C ALA A 573 -7.33 22.91 -7.05
N ALA A 574 -7.27 24.07 -7.73
CA ALA A 574 -6.28 25.10 -7.48
C ALA A 574 -6.39 25.66 -6.06
N SER A 575 -7.61 25.88 -5.54
CA SER A 575 -7.81 26.35 -4.17
C SER A 575 -7.30 25.35 -3.14
N VAL A 576 -7.61 24.06 -3.29
CA VAL A 576 -7.09 23.01 -2.39
C VAL A 576 -5.56 22.94 -2.50
N PHE A 577 -5.01 22.99 -3.71
CA PHE A 577 -3.56 22.98 -3.91
C PHE A 577 -2.87 24.17 -3.25
N ILE A 578 -3.35 25.40 -3.49
CA ILE A 578 -2.78 26.62 -2.92
C ILE A 578 -2.84 26.58 -1.39
N VAL A 579 -3.99 26.23 -0.81
CA VAL A 579 -4.12 26.12 0.65
C VAL A 579 -3.14 25.08 1.21
N THR A 580 -3.04 23.91 0.56
CA THR A 580 -2.12 22.85 0.97
C THR A 580 -0.65 23.29 0.85
N PHE A 581 -0.29 23.89 -0.28
CA PHE A 581 1.07 24.37 -0.56
C PHE A 581 1.47 25.48 0.41
N VAL A 582 0.60 26.47 0.63
CA VAL A 582 0.88 27.56 1.57
C VAL A 582 1.00 27.04 3.00
N ALA A 583 0.05 26.24 3.47
CA ALA A 583 0.01 25.80 4.86
C ALA A 583 1.19 24.90 5.27
N PHE A 584 1.68 24.06 4.35
CA PHE A 584 2.64 23.00 4.71
C PHE A 584 4.01 23.14 4.04
N PHE A 585 4.09 23.91 2.96
CA PHE A 585 5.34 24.14 2.27
C PHE A 585 5.76 25.59 2.49
N VAL A 586 5.03 26.61 2.03
CA VAL A 586 5.51 28.01 2.12
C VAL A 586 5.85 28.46 3.55
N VAL A 587 4.99 28.17 4.53
CA VAL A 587 5.21 28.60 5.93
C VAL A 587 6.36 27.84 6.61
N SER A 588 6.79 26.72 6.03
CA SER A 588 7.70 25.75 6.68
C SER A 588 8.90 25.38 5.81
N PHE A 589 9.03 25.95 4.60
CA PHE A 589 10.07 25.63 3.63
C PHE A 589 11.31 26.49 3.86
N GLU A 590 12.36 25.86 4.38
CA GLU A 590 13.74 26.22 4.02
C GLU A 590 14.12 25.36 2.82
N SER A 591 13.87 25.86 1.60
CA SER A 591 14.13 25.06 0.40
C SER A 591 15.49 25.38 -0.19
N ASN A 592 16.42 24.45 0.00
CA ASN A 592 17.61 24.34 -0.85
C ASN A 592 17.27 23.76 -2.23
N PHE A 593 15.98 23.53 -2.53
CA PHE A 593 15.54 23.01 -3.82
C PHE A 593 15.13 24.13 -4.76
N HIS A 594 15.83 24.25 -5.88
CA HIS A 594 15.49 25.19 -6.94
C HIS A 594 14.94 24.44 -8.14
N LEU A 595 13.78 24.90 -8.63
CA LEU A 595 13.28 24.46 -9.92
C LEU A 595 13.98 25.29 -11.00
N GLU A 596 14.77 24.63 -11.83
CA GLU A 596 15.49 25.26 -12.94
C GLU A 596 14.87 24.85 -14.27
N LEU A 597 14.89 25.76 -15.25
CA LEU A 597 14.59 25.40 -16.63
C LEU A 597 15.73 24.54 -17.18
N ASP A 598 15.41 23.32 -17.60
CA ASP A 598 16.38 22.42 -18.18
C ASP A 598 15.76 21.62 -19.34
N LEU A 599 15.84 22.20 -20.54
CA LEU A 599 15.22 21.65 -21.74
C LEU A 599 15.83 20.30 -22.11
N LEU A 600 14.99 19.32 -22.37
CA LEU A 600 15.33 17.93 -22.67
C LEU A 600 16.05 17.20 -21.53
N TYR A 601 15.86 17.60 -20.27
CA TYR A 601 16.53 16.98 -19.10
C TYR A 601 16.38 15.45 -19.07
N HIS A 602 15.14 14.94 -19.06
CA HIS A 602 14.90 13.49 -19.08
C HIS A 602 15.50 12.79 -20.30
N LEU A 603 15.34 13.35 -21.51
CA LEU A 603 15.93 12.78 -22.72
C LEU A 603 17.47 12.72 -22.64
N ARG A 604 18.12 13.76 -22.13
CA ARG A 604 19.57 13.75 -21.90
C ARG A 604 19.98 12.69 -20.89
N GLN A 605 19.23 12.49 -19.81
CA GLN A 605 19.49 11.40 -18.85
C GLN A 605 19.37 10.02 -19.51
N VAL A 606 18.33 9.81 -20.32
CA VAL A 606 18.14 8.56 -21.08
C VAL A 606 19.31 8.30 -22.04
N VAL A 607 19.80 9.34 -22.73
CA VAL A 607 20.96 9.22 -23.64
C VAL A 607 22.25 8.99 -22.86
N ALA A 608 22.49 9.75 -21.78
CA ALA A 608 23.70 9.66 -20.96
C ALA A 608 23.87 8.29 -20.29
N THR A 609 22.75 7.66 -19.92
CA THR A 609 22.73 6.31 -19.34
C THR A 609 22.76 5.19 -20.38
N GLY A 610 22.70 5.51 -21.68
CA GLY A 610 22.63 4.51 -22.75
C GLY A 610 21.31 3.74 -22.80
N THR A 611 20.24 4.28 -22.22
CA THR A 611 18.94 3.61 -22.06
C THR A 611 17.91 3.97 -23.14
N LEU A 612 18.32 4.69 -24.20
CA LEU A 612 17.41 5.19 -25.24
C LEU A 612 16.55 4.10 -25.91
N THR A 613 17.18 3.03 -26.39
CA THR A 613 16.45 1.93 -27.04
C THR A 613 15.43 1.29 -26.12
N GLY A 614 15.81 1.03 -24.86
CA GLY A 614 14.90 0.48 -23.87
C GLY A 614 13.73 1.43 -23.59
N SER A 615 14.01 2.73 -23.42
CA SER A 615 12.99 3.75 -23.15
C SER A 615 11.99 3.91 -24.31
N LEU A 616 12.46 3.76 -25.56
CA LEU A 616 11.59 3.71 -26.74
C LEU A 616 10.69 2.48 -26.73
N LEU A 617 11.23 1.30 -26.38
CA LEU A 617 10.44 0.08 -26.23
C LEU A 617 9.41 0.19 -25.10
N ASP A 618 9.75 0.87 -24.01
CA ASP A 618 8.84 1.14 -22.89
C ASP A 618 7.67 2.01 -23.32
N LEU A 619 7.94 3.10 -24.05
CA LEU A 619 6.91 3.96 -24.64
C LEU A 619 6.04 3.21 -25.67
N LEU A 620 6.66 2.39 -26.53
CA LEU A 620 5.94 1.56 -27.49
C LEU A 620 5.03 0.55 -26.79
N TRP A 621 5.49 -0.09 -25.71
CA TRP A 621 4.68 -1.00 -24.90
C TRP A 621 3.45 -0.28 -24.33
N LEU A 622 3.64 0.87 -23.67
CA LEU A 622 2.53 1.65 -23.09
C LEU A 622 1.56 2.15 -24.16
N CYS A 623 2.06 2.45 -25.37
CA CYS A 623 1.26 2.96 -26.48
C CYS A 623 0.61 1.87 -27.34
N LEU A 624 1.00 0.60 -27.21
CA LEU A 624 0.49 -0.49 -28.05
C LEU A 624 -1.03 -0.67 -27.93
N PRO A 625 -1.67 -0.66 -26.73
CA PRO A 625 -3.13 -0.68 -26.63
C PRO A 625 -3.80 0.52 -27.32
N ILE A 626 -3.18 1.70 -27.28
CA ILE A 626 -3.67 2.92 -27.93
C ILE A 626 -3.62 2.74 -29.45
N ALA A 627 -2.51 2.25 -30.00
CA ALA A 627 -2.31 2.03 -31.43
C ALA A 627 -3.36 1.04 -32.00
N ILE A 628 -3.67 -0.04 -31.28
CA ILE A 628 -4.70 -1.02 -31.68
C ILE A 628 -6.06 -0.34 -31.85
N VAL A 629 -6.43 0.56 -30.94
CA VAL A 629 -7.72 1.27 -30.98
C VAL A 629 -7.71 2.40 -32.01
N TRP A 630 -6.59 3.11 -32.15
CA TRP A 630 -6.43 4.25 -33.06
C TRP A 630 -6.49 3.82 -34.53
N THR A 631 -5.84 2.71 -34.89
CA THR A 631 -5.82 2.15 -36.26
C THR A 631 -7.19 1.72 -36.78
N ALA A 632 -8.24 1.79 -35.95
CA ALA A 632 -9.62 1.61 -36.40
C ALA A 632 -10.22 2.87 -37.08
N GLY A 633 -9.54 4.03 -37.04
CA GLY A 633 -10.01 5.27 -37.69
C GLY A 633 -11.30 5.85 -37.08
N LEU A 634 -11.64 5.46 -35.85
CA LEU A 634 -12.87 5.87 -35.18
C LEU A 634 -12.64 7.17 -34.40
N SER A 635 -13.57 8.13 -34.52
CA SER A 635 -13.55 9.36 -33.71
C SER A 635 -13.83 9.07 -32.22
N ASP A 636 -13.38 9.95 -31.32
CA ASP A 636 -13.87 10.00 -29.92
C ASP A 636 -15.00 11.03 -29.85
N PRO A 637 -16.26 10.64 -30.11
CA PRO A 637 -17.36 11.59 -30.28
C PRO A 637 -17.64 12.41 -29.02
N ALA A 638 -17.21 11.93 -27.85
CA ALA A 638 -17.44 12.62 -26.58
C ALA A 638 -16.21 13.42 -26.11
N GLY A 639 -15.07 13.32 -26.80
CA GLY A 639 -13.81 13.94 -26.40
C GLY A 639 -13.36 13.57 -24.98
N ARG A 640 -13.80 12.43 -24.45
CA ARG A 640 -13.59 12.02 -23.05
C ARG A 640 -12.18 11.51 -22.79
N SER A 641 -11.50 11.03 -23.83
CA SER A 641 -10.17 10.44 -23.71
C SER A 641 -9.06 11.50 -23.68
N VAL A 642 -9.25 12.64 -24.35
CA VAL A 642 -8.23 13.70 -24.50
C VAL A 642 -7.72 14.24 -23.15
N PRO A 643 -8.57 14.51 -22.13
CA PRO A 643 -8.09 14.93 -20.82
C PRO A 643 -7.05 13.98 -20.21
N TYR A 644 -7.23 12.66 -20.31
CA TYR A 644 -6.30 11.68 -19.75
C TYR A 644 -4.97 11.63 -20.50
N LEU A 645 -5.00 11.83 -21.84
CA LEU A 645 -3.79 11.98 -22.64
C LEU A 645 -3.02 13.25 -22.24
N LEU A 646 -3.70 14.38 -22.08
CA LEU A 646 -3.04 15.61 -21.65
C LEU A 646 -2.48 15.48 -20.24
N MET A 647 -3.21 14.83 -19.35
CA MET A 647 -2.71 14.51 -18.01
C MET A 647 -1.47 13.63 -18.06
N SER A 648 -1.36 12.66 -18.98
CA SER A 648 -0.16 11.81 -19.10
C SER A 648 1.02 12.54 -19.76
N LEU A 649 0.77 13.48 -20.68
CA LEU A 649 1.81 14.28 -21.33
C LEU A 649 2.41 15.34 -20.39
N ALA A 650 1.63 15.90 -19.47
CA ALA A 650 2.11 16.95 -18.57
C ALA A 650 3.36 16.57 -17.75
N PRO A 651 3.43 15.43 -17.03
CA PRO A 651 4.65 15.03 -16.33
C PRO A 651 5.83 14.78 -17.28
N LEU A 652 5.60 14.27 -18.50
CA LEU A 652 6.65 14.11 -19.52
C LEU A 652 7.21 15.45 -19.97
N ILE A 653 6.35 16.43 -20.20
CA ILE A 653 6.75 17.82 -20.53
C ILE A 653 7.52 18.41 -19.36
N LEU A 654 6.99 18.26 -18.14
CA LEU A 654 7.57 18.85 -16.94
C LEU A 654 9.03 18.41 -16.73
N VAL A 655 9.31 17.11 -16.75
CA VAL A 655 10.68 16.60 -16.57
C VAL A 655 11.60 16.84 -17.77
N ASN A 656 11.06 17.30 -18.91
CA ASN A 656 11.85 17.72 -20.07
C ASN A 656 11.96 19.23 -20.21
N VAL A 657 11.28 20.01 -19.38
CA VAL A 657 11.38 21.48 -19.38
C VAL A 657 12.05 21.97 -18.10
N THR A 658 12.01 21.16 -17.04
CA THR A 658 12.50 21.54 -15.72
C THR A 658 13.30 20.42 -15.08
N ARG A 659 14.20 20.80 -14.18
CA ARG A 659 14.84 19.91 -13.21
C ARG A 659 14.75 20.49 -11.82
N LEU A 660 14.79 19.62 -10.82
CA LEU A 660 14.96 20.02 -9.43
C LEU A 660 16.45 19.93 -9.09
N ASN A 661 17.03 21.04 -8.63
CA ASN A 661 18.42 21.12 -8.21
C ASN A 661 18.47 21.35 -6.69
N ASN A 662 19.28 20.56 -5.96
CA ASN A 662 19.53 20.78 -4.55
C ASN A 662 20.83 21.60 -4.40
N THR A 663 20.72 22.86 -3.98
CA THR A 663 21.85 23.77 -3.79
C THR A 663 22.54 23.60 -2.43
N GLY A 664 21.99 22.78 -1.54
CA GLY A 664 22.59 22.53 -0.24
C GLY A 664 23.88 21.71 -0.35
N VAL A 665 24.95 22.16 0.30
CA VAL A 665 26.22 21.41 0.38
C VAL A 665 25.95 20.05 1.02
N GLY A 666 26.30 18.96 0.31
CA GLY A 666 26.03 17.58 0.76
C GLY A 666 24.57 17.14 0.66
N GLY A 667 23.66 17.99 0.15
CA GLY A 667 22.25 17.67 0.02
C GLY A 667 22.02 16.53 -0.96
N GLY A 668 21.63 15.35 -0.44
CA GLY A 668 21.06 14.28 -1.24
C GLY A 668 19.76 14.75 -1.94
N GLY A 669 19.51 14.22 -3.13
CA GLY A 669 18.42 14.66 -4.01
C GLY A 669 18.96 15.13 -5.35
N SER A 670 19.36 14.16 -6.18
CA SER A 670 19.75 14.44 -7.57
C SER A 670 18.50 14.81 -8.38
N GLY A 671 18.70 15.34 -9.59
CA GLY A 671 17.60 15.50 -10.55
C GLY A 671 16.85 14.18 -10.84
N ASP A 672 17.37 13.01 -10.44
CA ASP A 672 16.68 11.73 -10.55
C ASP A 672 15.41 11.68 -9.70
N ASP A 673 15.36 12.38 -8.56
CA ASP A 673 14.13 12.47 -7.77
C ASP A 673 13.04 13.23 -8.53
N TRP A 674 13.42 14.18 -9.38
CA TRP A 674 12.48 14.87 -10.27
C TRP A 674 11.90 13.92 -11.33
N LEU A 675 12.64 12.90 -11.76
CA LEU A 675 12.13 11.87 -12.68
C LEU A 675 11.01 11.04 -12.06
N GLN A 676 10.83 11.05 -10.73
CA GLN A 676 9.70 10.38 -10.09
C GLN A 676 8.33 10.99 -10.48
N ASN A 677 8.28 12.19 -11.07
CA ASN A 677 7.05 12.73 -11.68
C ASN A 677 6.50 11.80 -12.79
N LEU A 678 7.37 11.01 -13.44
CA LEU A 678 6.99 10.06 -14.48
C LEU A 678 6.20 8.85 -13.95
N HIS A 679 6.21 8.61 -12.64
CA HIS A 679 5.47 7.52 -12.01
C HIS A 679 3.97 7.55 -12.30
N ALA A 680 3.39 8.74 -12.53
CA ALA A 680 1.97 8.88 -12.88
C ALA A 680 1.65 8.52 -14.34
N VAL A 681 2.63 8.53 -15.23
CA VAL A 681 2.43 8.37 -16.68
C VAL A 681 1.77 7.05 -17.05
N PRO A 682 2.21 5.88 -16.53
CA PRO A 682 1.62 4.59 -16.90
C PRO A 682 0.14 4.49 -16.52
N PHE A 683 -0.23 4.91 -15.31
CA PHE A 683 -1.62 4.95 -14.86
C PHE A 683 -2.50 5.82 -15.76
N LEU A 684 -2.01 7.01 -16.15
CA LEU A 684 -2.74 7.95 -16.99
C LEU A 684 -2.84 7.48 -18.44
N LEU A 685 -1.79 6.85 -18.99
CA LEU A 685 -1.84 6.21 -20.31
C LEU A 685 -2.75 4.98 -20.34
N HIS A 686 -2.76 4.15 -19.29
CA HIS A 686 -3.73 3.08 -19.14
C HIS A 686 -5.16 3.63 -19.11
N ALA A 687 -5.44 4.67 -18.31
CA ALA A 687 -6.74 5.31 -18.28
C ALA A 687 -7.13 5.89 -19.65
N PHE A 688 -6.21 6.53 -20.37
CA PHE A 688 -6.43 7.02 -21.73
C PHE A 688 -6.78 5.87 -22.69
N ALA A 689 -5.96 4.81 -22.74
CA ALA A 689 -6.19 3.65 -23.59
C ALA A 689 -7.53 2.97 -23.31
N LEU A 690 -7.89 2.81 -22.03
CA LEU A 690 -9.15 2.22 -21.59
C LEU A 690 -10.36 3.09 -21.96
N SER A 691 -10.26 4.40 -21.75
CA SER A 691 -11.31 5.36 -22.15
C SER A 691 -11.53 5.32 -23.67
N LEU A 692 -10.44 5.27 -24.43
CA LEU A 692 -10.45 5.21 -25.89
C LEU A 692 -11.09 3.92 -26.40
N ALA A 693 -10.70 2.78 -25.81
CA ALA A 693 -11.23 1.46 -26.14
C ALA A 693 -12.72 1.35 -25.80
N ALA A 694 -13.12 1.82 -24.62
CA ALA A 694 -14.51 1.74 -24.16
C ALA A 694 -15.47 2.54 -25.06
N ALA A 695 -15.07 3.75 -25.49
CA ALA A 695 -15.86 4.57 -26.39
C ALA A 695 -16.10 3.90 -27.76
N ARG A 696 -15.23 2.96 -28.14
CA ARG A 696 -15.20 2.34 -29.47
C ARG A 696 -15.45 0.84 -29.44
N TRP A 697 -15.74 0.28 -28.27
CA TRP A 697 -15.67 -1.16 -28.05
C TRP A 697 -16.52 -1.94 -29.05
N ALA A 698 -17.78 -1.57 -29.23
CA ALA A 698 -18.70 -2.22 -30.17
C ALA A 698 -18.28 -2.10 -31.65
N ARG A 699 -17.46 -1.10 -31.99
CA ARG A 699 -17.04 -0.78 -33.38
C ARG A 699 -15.65 -1.30 -33.75
N LEU A 700 -14.82 -1.69 -32.78
CA LEU A 700 -13.43 -2.13 -33.04
C LEU A 700 -13.33 -3.40 -33.90
N GLY A 701 -14.39 -4.21 -33.94
CA GLY A 701 -14.37 -5.54 -34.55
C GLY A 701 -13.67 -6.56 -33.65
N ARG A 702 -14.06 -7.84 -33.76
CA ARG A 702 -13.55 -8.92 -32.90
C ARG A 702 -12.01 -9.06 -32.92
N PRO A 703 -11.30 -8.94 -34.05
CA PRO A 703 -9.84 -9.08 -34.06
C PRO A 703 -9.14 -8.03 -33.20
N ARG A 704 -9.51 -6.75 -33.34
CA ARG A 704 -8.92 -5.67 -32.55
C ARG A 704 -9.31 -5.73 -31.07
N GLN A 705 -10.55 -6.13 -30.76
CA GLN A 705 -10.96 -6.38 -29.37
C GLN A 705 -10.08 -7.47 -28.73
N ARG A 706 -9.84 -8.58 -29.43
CA ARG A 706 -8.96 -9.67 -28.95
C ARG A 706 -7.52 -9.21 -28.80
N ALA A 707 -6.98 -8.48 -29.78
CA ALA A 707 -5.63 -7.94 -29.71
C ALA A 707 -5.47 -6.98 -28.53
N PHE A 708 -6.43 -6.08 -28.33
CA PHE A 708 -6.45 -5.16 -27.19
C PHE A 708 -6.43 -5.94 -25.87
N LEU A 709 -7.36 -6.88 -25.68
CA LEU A 709 -7.42 -7.71 -24.47
C LEU A 709 -6.16 -8.54 -24.26
N ALA A 710 -5.58 -9.11 -25.33
CA ALA A 710 -4.36 -9.90 -25.26
C ALA A 710 -3.18 -9.05 -24.78
N VAL A 711 -2.97 -7.86 -25.34
CA VAL A 711 -1.87 -6.96 -24.94
C VAL A 711 -2.05 -6.47 -23.51
N THR A 712 -3.23 -5.96 -23.17
CA THR A 712 -3.50 -5.47 -21.81
C THR A 712 -3.48 -6.59 -20.77
N GLY A 713 -3.99 -7.77 -21.13
CA GLY A 713 -4.00 -8.96 -20.28
C GLY A 713 -2.60 -9.51 -20.06
N ALA A 714 -1.76 -9.56 -21.11
CA ALA A 714 -0.36 -9.97 -20.98
C ALA A 714 0.41 -9.05 -20.02
N THR A 715 0.21 -7.73 -20.10
CA THR A 715 0.82 -6.78 -19.17
C THR A 715 0.41 -7.06 -17.72
N ALA A 716 -0.91 -7.13 -17.46
CA ALA A 716 -1.43 -7.36 -16.12
C ALA A 716 -1.02 -8.73 -15.53
N VAL A 717 -1.08 -9.79 -16.33
CA VAL A 717 -0.74 -11.15 -15.90
C VAL A 717 0.75 -11.26 -15.61
N SER A 718 1.63 -10.69 -16.43
CA SER A 718 3.08 -10.75 -16.19
C SER A 718 3.46 -10.07 -14.87
N VAL A 719 2.89 -8.89 -14.58
CA VAL A 719 3.11 -8.21 -13.29
C VAL A 719 2.53 -9.02 -12.12
N ALA A 720 1.32 -9.59 -12.28
CA ALA A 720 0.73 -10.45 -11.25
C ALA A 720 1.59 -11.68 -10.94
N LEU A 721 2.21 -12.29 -11.97
CA LEU A 721 3.12 -13.42 -11.82
C LEU A 721 4.43 -13.00 -11.13
N ALA A 722 5.04 -11.87 -11.52
CA ALA A 722 6.24 -11.34 -10.87
C ALA A 722 5.99 -11.01 -9.38
N ALA A 723 4.86 -10.37 -9.08
CA ALA A 723 4.44 -10.06 -7.72
C ALA A 723 4.17 -11.32 -6.87
N SER A 724 3.52 -12.33 -7.48
CA SER A 724 3.28 -13.61 -6.81
C SER A 724 4.58 -14.36 -6.54
N TYR A 725 5.49 -14.39 -7.51
CA TYR A 725 6.82 -14.97 -7.36
C TYR A 725 7.57 -14.31 -6.20
N TYR A 726 7.64 -12.97 -6.18
CA TYR A 726 8.28 -12.23 -5.09
C TYR A 726 7.63 -12.51 -3.73
N SER A 727 6.30 -12.60 -3.68
CA SER A 727 5.56 -12.93 -2.44
C SER A 727 5.90 -14.33 -1.92
N VAL A 728 5.98 -15.32 -2.82
CA VAL A 728 6.37 -16.70 -2.45
C VAL A 728 7.81 -16.72 -1.96
N THR A 729 8.71 -15.98 -2.62
CA THR A 729 10.11 -15.82 -2.23
C THR A 729 10.22 -15.23 -0.83
N LEU A 730 9.52 -14.12 -0.53
CA LEU A 730 9.44 -13.52 0.80
C LEU A 730 8.91 -14.48 1.88
N ILE A 731 7.87 -15.28 1.56
CA ILE A 731 7.30 -16.24 2.52
C ILE A 731 8.27 -17.38 2.85
N ARG A 732 9.05 -17.82 1.86
CA ARG A 732 10.03 -18.91 1.99
C ARG A 732 11.29 -18.43 2.70
N ASP A 733 11.83 -17.32 2.23
CA ASP A 733 13.02 -16.67 2.74
C ASP A 733 12.76 -15.18 2.94
N PRO A 734 12.35 -14.78 4.15
CA PRO A 734 12.11 -13.37 4.46
C PRO A 734 13.33 -12.48 4.24
N GLN A 735 14.56 -13.02 4.26
CA GLN A 735 15.78 -12.23 4.10
C GLN A 735 16.06 -11.83 2.65
N SER A 736 15.46 -12.55 1.70
CA SER A 736 15.55 -12.27 0.25
C SER A 736 14.75 -11.03 -0.19
N GLY A 737 14.02 -10.38 0.72
CA GLY A 737 13.28 -9.17 0.40
C GLY A 737 14.18 -8.01 0.02
N THR A 738 13.65 -7.12 -0.82
CA THR A 738 14.36 -5.91 -1.25
C THR A 738 14.71 -5.06 -0.03
N ASP A 739 16.00 -4.73 0.08
CA ASP A 739 16.59 -4.00 1.22
C ASP A 739 16.19 -4.57 2.58
N PHE A 740 16.18 -5.90 2.72
CA PHE A 740 15.90 -6.56 3.99
C PHE A 740 16.88 -6.10 5.09
N VAL A 741 16.35 -5.86 6.28
CA VAL A 741 17.12 -5.59 7.50
C VAL A 741 16.47 -6.30 8.69
N ASP A 742 17.26 -7.04 9.48
CA ASP A 742 16.84 -7.53 10.79
C ASP A 742 17.18 -6.47 11.86
N ASN A 743 16.16 -6.06 12.61
CA ASN A 743 16.27 -4.99 13.60
C ASN A 743 16.47 -5.50 15.03
N ARG A 744 16.37 -6.81 15.29
CA ARG A 744 16.24 -7.33 16.66
C ARG A 744 17.44 -7.02 17.55
N SER A 745 18.66 -7.21 17.05
CA SER A 745 19.88 -6.91 17.81
C SER A 745 19.98 -5.43 18.18
N LEU A 746 19.71 -4.54 17.22
CA LEU A 746 19.70 -3.10 17.46
C LEU A 746 18.56 -2.68 18.39
N ALA A 747 17.36 -3.23 18.20
CA ALA A 747 16.21 -2.94 19.05
C ALA A 747 16.44 -3.35 20.51
N ALA A 748 17.11 -4.47 20.77
CA ALA A 748 17.48 -4.88 22.12
C ALA A 748 18.44 -3.87 22.77
N ALA A 749 19.40 -3.33 22.01
CA ALA A 749 20.29 -2.28 22.50
C ALA A 749 19.56 -0.95 22.76
N LEU A 750 18.65 -0.54 21.87
CA LEU A 750 17.91 0.71 22.04
C LEU A 750 16.87 0.64 23.16
N ALA A 751 16.31 -0.54 23.45
CA ALA A 751 15.28 -0.72 24.48
C ALA A 751 15.74 -0.37 25.90
N VAL A 752 17.06 -0.29 26.17
CA VAL A 752 17.59 0.15 27.47
C VAL A 752 17.74 1.67 27.58
N ILE A 753 17.58 2.39 26.48
CA ILE A 753 17.70 3.85 26.42
C ILE A 753 16.28 4.45 26.54
N PRO A 754 16.03 5.42 27.42
CA PRO A 754 14.76 6.15 27.40
C PRO A 754 14.56 6.90 26.07
N THR A 755 13.33 7.02 25.57
CA THR A 755 13.04 7.79 24.33
C THR A 755 12.95 9.29 24.58
N GLU A 756 12.68 9.71 25.81
CA GLU A 756 12.54 11.12 26.21
C GLU A 756 13.78 11.59 26.97
N GLY A 757 14.20 12.83 26.74
CA GLY A 757 15.33 13.45 27.44
C GLY A 757 16.70 12.85 27.12
N THR A 758 16.79 11.97 26.13
CA THR A 758 18.06 11.36 25.70
C THR A 758 18.40 11.80 24.28
N MET A 759 19.69 11.79 24.00
CA MET A 759 20.22 11.88 22.65
C MET A 759 21.24 10.78 22.40
N VAL A 760 21.01 10.05 21.31
CA VAL A 760 21.78 8.88 20.88
C VAL A 760 22.80 9.27 19.81
N VAL A 761 24.02 8.76 19.96
CA VAL A 761 25.07 8.74 18.93
C VAL A 761 25.54 7.32 18.65
N THR A 762 26.20 7.10 17.51
CA THR A 762 26.63 5.76 17.07
C THR A 762 27.91 5.84 16.26
N ASN A 763 28.76 4.82 16.37
CA ASN A 763 29.92 4.69 15.48
C ASN A 763 29.52 4.19 14.08
N ASP A 764 28.43 3.42 13.95
CA ASP A 764 27.97 2.85 12.67
C ASP A 764 26.91 3.74 12.02
N LEU A 765 27.33 4.47 10.98
CA LEU A 765 26.46 5.32 10.16
C LEU A 765 25.89 4.59 8.94
N ARG A 766 26.13 3.29 8.78
CA ARG A 766 25.70 2.53 7.61
C ARG A 766 24.31 1.94 7.83
N TYR A 767 23.53 1.85 6.76
CA TYR A 767 22.29 1.09 6.76
C TYR A 767 22.60 -0.38 6.40
N PRO A 768 22.15 -1.40 7.18
CA PRO A 768 22.58 -2.78 6.98
C PRO A 768 22.18 -3.44 5.66
N ALA A 769 21.19 -2.89 4.94
CA ALA A 769 20.74 -3.48 3.68
C ALA A 769 21.84 -3.49 2.61
N GLY A 770 21.79 -4.53 1.77
CA GLY A 770 22.73 -4.69 0.65
C GLY A 770 24.19 -4.76 1.11
N ASN A 771 24.46 -5.48 2.20
CA ASN A 771 25.78 -5.61 2.81
C ASN A 771 26.44 -4.27 3.16
N PHE A 772 25.69 -3.37 3.82
CA PHE A 772 26.20 -2.07 4.25
C PHE A 772 26.68 -1.15 3.12
N THR A 773 26.19 -1.34 1.88
CA THR A 773 26.54 -0.47 0.75
C THR A 773 25.97 0.95 0.84
N ARG A 774 25.18 1.23 1.88
CA ARG A 774 24.47 2.48 2.08
C ARG A 774 25.02 3.22 3.29
N ASP A 775 26.08 3.99 3.06
CA ASP A 775 26.71 4.81 4.09
C ASP A 775 25.85 6.03 4.46
N TYR A 776 26.04 6.53 5.68
CA TYR A 776 25.45 7.76 6.22
C TYR A 776 23.91 7.75 6.33
N ARG A 777 23.31 6.59 6.63
CA ARG A 777 21.85 6.34 6.64
C ARG A 777 21.39 5.43 7.79
N GLN A 778 21.86 5.66 9.01
CA GLN A 778 21.45 4.85 10.18
C GLN A 778 20.06 5.26 10.72
N MET A 779 19.04 5.12 9.88
CA MET A 779 17.65 5.53 10.14
C MET A 779 16.91 4.56 11.06
N GLN A 780 17.47 3.38 11.36
CA GLN A 780 16.85 2.40 12.24
C GLN A 780 16.74 2.92 13.67
N ILE A 781 17.73 3.70 14.15
CA ILE A 781 17.77 4.20 15.52
C ILE A 781 16.49 4.96 15.88
N PRO A 782 16.09 6.00 15.14
CA PRO A 782 14.85 6.68 15.46
C PRO A 782 13.60 5.93 14.97
N ALA A 783 13.69 5.05 13.97
CA ALA A 783 12.54 4.34 13.43
C ALA A 783 11.99 3.24 14.36
N LEU A 784 12.79 2.67 15.25
CA LEU A 784 12.35 1.53 16.08
C LEU A 784 11.47 1.95 17.26
N PHE A 785 11.87 2.98 17.99
CA PHE A 785 11.17 3.46 19.18
C PHE A 785 10.92 4.97 19.21
N GLY A 786 11.47 5.73 18.25
CA GLY A 786 11.38 7.19 18.24
C GLY A 786 12.47 7.90 19.05
N HIS A 787 13.66 7.30 19.21
CA HIS A 787 14.79 7.99 19.86
C HIS A 787 15.22 9.22 19.09
N GLN A 788 15.56 10.30 19.81
CA GLN A 788 16.31 11.40 19.22
C GLN A 788 17.77 10.99 19.03
N ALA A 789 18.28 11.21 17.82
CA ALA A 789 19.67 11.03 17.47
C ALA A 789 20.30 12.38 17.09
N PHE A 790 21.62 12.49 17.30
CA PHE A 790 22.36 13.72 17.02
C PHE A 790 22.47 14.01 15.52
N ALA A 791 23.01 13.05 14.76
CA ALA A 791 23.17 13.11 13.32
C ALA A 791 23.45 11.71 12.75
N VAL A 792 22.41 10.95 12.42
CA VAL A 792 22.53 9.54 11.96
C VAL A 792 22.03 9.32 10.53
N ASN A 793 21.45 10.34 9.89
CA ASN A 793 20.95 10.28 8.52
C ASN A 793 21.37 11.52 7.73
N TYR A 794 22.45 11.42 6.97
CA TYR A 794 22.96 12.54 6.17
C TYR A 794 22.36 12.56 4.76
N ALA A 795 21.90 11.41 4.26
CA ALA A 795 21.38 11.32 2.89
C ALA A 795 20.12 12.16 2.66
N HIS A 796 19.23 12.22 3.65
CA HIS A 796 17.98 12.99 3.55
C HIS A 796 18.06 14.35 4.26
N GLU A 797 19.02 14.51 5.17
CA GLU A 797 19.10 15.62 6.10
C GLU A 797 20.55 16.07 6.29
N ALA A 798 21.21 16.43 5.19
CA ALA A 798 22.61 16.83 5.19
C ALA A 798 22.90 17.92 6.24
N VAL A 799 23.74 17.58 7.20
CA VAL A 799 24.38 18.49 8.16
C VAL A 799 25.87 18.14 8.18
N GLU A 800 26.58 18.47 7.11
CA GLU A 800 27.97 18.03 6.88
C GLU A 800 28.90 18.42 8.05
N GLU A 801 28.64 19.57 8.69
CA GLU A 801 29.40 20.05 9.85
C GLU A 801 29.39 19.06 11.03
N ARG A 802 28.33 18.26 11.18
CA ARG A 802 28.21 17.26 12.28
C ARG A 802 28.84 15.92 11.94
N ARG A 803 29.15 15.68 10.66
CA ARG A 803 29.72 14.43 10.19
C ARG A 803 31.08 14.17 10.84
N GLY A 804 31.94 15.19 10.86
CA GLY A 804 33.25 15.10 11.50
C GLY A 804 33.16 14.71 12.98
N LEU A 805 32.12 15.16 13.69
CA LEU A 805 31.89 14.80 15.09
C LEU A 805 31.49 13.34 15.27
N GLN A 806 30.65 12.79 14.39
CA GLN A 806 30.34 11.35 14.42
C GLN A 806 31.54 10.49 14.00
N GLU A 807 32.37 10.98 13.06
CA GLU A 807 33.59 10.28 12.64
C GLU A 807 34.63 10.19 13.78
N LEU A 808 34.57 11.05 14.81
CA LEU A 808 35.37 10.89 16.03
C LEU A 808 35.10 9.53 16.71
N LEU A 809 33.86 9.04 16.66
CA LEU A 809 33.45 7.77 17.28
C LEU A 809 33.99 6.54 16.52
N GLN A 810 34.53 6.74 15.32
CA GLN A 810 35.12 5.70 14.48
C GLN A 810 36.65 5.61 14.63
N GLN A 811 37.26 6.54 15.39
CA GLN A 811 38.70 6.55 15.60
C GLN A 811 39.15 5.33 16.43
N PRO A 812 40.33 4.77 16.15
CA PRO A 812 40.83 3.60 16.87
C PRO A 812 41.25 3.91 18.32
N GLN A 813 41.45 5.19 18.65
CA GLN A 813 41.85 5.65 19.98
C GLN A 813 40.79 6.61 20.51
N TRP A 814 40.47 6.50 21.80
CA TRP A 814 39.56 7.42 22.46
C TRP A 814 40.20 8.80 22.60
N SER A 815 39.44 9.86 22.33
CA SER A 815 39.90 11.25 22.40
C SER A 815 39.01 12.08 23.31
N ASP A 816 39.61 13.02 24.05
CA ASP A 816 38.87 14.00 24.88
C ASP A 816 37.91 14.86 24.04
N ALA A 817 38.18 15.01 22.74
CA ALA A 817 37.28 15.67 21.79
C ALA A 817 35.89 15.01 21.73
N ILE A 818 35.78 13.70 21.99
CA ILE A 818 34.51 12.98 22.06
C ILE A 818 33.71 13.44 23.30
N LEU A 819 34.37 13.60 24.45
CA LEU A 819 33.74 14.07 25.68
C LEU A 819 33.37 15.55 25.59
N ASP A 820 34.21 16.36 24.94
CA ASP A 820 33.90 17.77 24.65
C ASP A 820 32.69 17.90 23.73
N ALA A 821 32.63 17.11 22.65
CA ALA A 821 31.47 17.06 21.77
C ALA A 821 30.21 16.58 22.51
N ALA A 822 30.34 15.56 23.35
CA ALA A 822 29.24 15.04 24.15
C ALA A 822 28.67 16.12 25.10
N ARG A 823 29.53 16.86 25.80
CA ARG A 823 29.10 17.97 26.68
C ARG A 823 28.48 19.12 25.88
N MET A 824 29.12 19.53 24.78
CA MET A 824 28.68 20.65 23.96
C MET A 824 27.32 20.39 23.31
N HIS A 825 27.08 19.15 22.87
CA HIS A 825 25.86 18.81 22.17
C HIS A 825 24.84 18.10 23.05
N HIS A 826 25.16 17.72 24.28
CA HIS A 826 24.33 16.92 25.18
C HIS A 826 24.12 15.47 24.72
N TRP A 827 25.18 14.81 24.24
CA TRP A 827 25.12 13.37 23.98
C TRP A 827 24.95 12.62 25.29
N THR A 828 23.97 11.72 25.34
CA THR A 828 23.66 10.97 26.57
C THR A 828 24.04 9.50 26.47
N HIS A 829 23.87 8.91 25.27
CA HIS A 829 24.10 7.49 25.05
C HIS A 829 24.89 7.28 23.76
N LEU A 830 25.85 6.36 23.82
CA LEU A 830 26.63 5.88 22.68
C LEU A 830 26.26 4.43 22.40
N VAL A 831 25.73 4.18 21.21
CA VAL A 831 25.48 2.83 20.68
C VAL A 831 26.65 2.43 19.80
N ILE A 832 27.41 1.44 20.24
CA ILE A 832 28.53 0.88 19.48
C ILE A 832 28.07 -0.36 18.75
N ARG A 833 28.30 -0.41 17.44
CA ARG A 833 28.35 -1.66 16.69
C ARG A 833 29.77 -2.21 16.73
N LYS A 834 29.91 -3.40 17.31
CA LYS A 834 31.22 -3.97 17.67
C LYS A 834 32.07 -4.36 16.46
N ASN A 835 31.45 -4.77 15.36
CA ASN A 835 32.15 -5.15 14.13
C ASN A 835 32.45 -3.97 13.19
N TYR A 836 32.37 -2.74 13.70
CA TYR A 836 32.70 -1.52 12.96
C TYR A 836 33.77 -0.72 13.70
N ALA A 837 34.42 0.22 13.01
CA ALA A 837 35.51 0.99 13.59
C ALA A 837 35.03 1.75 14.85
N HIS A 838 35.78 1.61 15.96
CA HIS A 838 35.58 2.29 17.23
C HIS A 838 36.84 2.18 18.09
N ALA A 839 36.93 2.99 19.15
CA ALA A 839 38.03 2.96 20.10
C ALA A 839 37.90 1.82 21.11
N GLU A 840 39.03 1.24 21.52
CA GLU A 840 39.11 0.30 22.65
C GLU A 840 40.36 0.61 23.53
N PRO A 841 40.24 0.66 24.87
CA PRO A 841 39.01 0.56 25.66
C PRO A 841 38.16 1.85 25.63
N LEU A 842 36.85 1.71 25.87
CA LEU A 842 35.92 2.84 26.02
C LEU A 842 35.82 3.28 27.49
N PRO A 843 36.19 4.52 27.85
CA PRO A 843 36.16 5.01 29.24
C PRO A 843 34.76 5.47 29.67
N LEU A 844 33.71 4.77 29.23
CA LEU A 844 32.31 5.07 29.54
C LEU A 844 31.67 3.90 30.31
N GLN A 845 30.60 4.19 31.05
CA GLN A 845 29.84 3.15 31.73
C GLN A 845 29.03 2.35 30.71
N ARG A 846 29.35 1.06 30.57
CA ARG A 846 28.56 0.13 29.74
C ARG A 846 27.26 -0.25 30.47
N VAL A 847 26.12 0.01 29.85
CA VAL A 847 24.79 -0.30 30.41
C VAL A 847 24.12 -1.50 29.75
N PHE A 848 24.54 -1.86 28.53
CA PHE A 848 24.02 -3.02 27.80
C PHE A 848 25.05 -3.59 26.84
N GLU A 849 24.97 -4.88 26.57
CA GLU A 849 25.78 -5.56 25.57
C GLU A 849 25.06 -6.80 25.02
N ASN A 850 25.04 -6.94 23.70
CA ASN A 850 24.69 -8.19 23.01
C ASN A 850 25.77 -8.55 21.99
N GLU A 851 25.51 -9.50 21.08
CA GLU A 851 26.49 -9.96 20.09
C GLU A 851 26.99 -8.83 19.17
N ASP A 852 26.06 -8.03 18.65
CA ASP A 852 26.36 -7.03 17.62
C ASP A 852 26.64 -5.63 18.19
N TYR A 853 26.03 -5.30 19.34
CA TYR A 853 25.98 -3.94 19.89
C TYR A 853 26.35 -3.88 21.38
N ALA A 854 26.90 -2.74 21.78
CA ALA A 854 27.05 -2.33 23.17
C ALA A 854 26.52 -0.90 23.36
N VAL A 855 25.96 -0.60 24.53
CA VAL A 855 25.45 0.73 24.86
C VAL A 855 26.20 1.27 26.06
N PHE A 856 26.63 2.52 25.94
CA PHE A 856 27.35 3.25 26.97
C PHE A 856 26.62 4.55 27.29
N THR A 857 26.77 5.02 28.52
CA THR A 857 26.28 6.33 28.96
C THR A 857 27.44 7.32 29.04
N PHE A 858 27.19 8.54 28.57
CA PHE A 858 28.07 9.68 28.84
C PHE A 858 27.83 10.20 30.27
N PRO A 859 28.86 10.72 30.95
CA PRO A 859 28.69 11.40 32.22
C PRO A 859 27.83 12.67 32.04
N GLU A 860 27.01 12.99 33.04
CA GLU A 860 26.17 14.21 33.07
C GLU A 860 26.97 15.51 33.07
#